data_AF-A0A9N7P218-F1
#
_entry.id   AF-A0A9N7P218-F1
#
_cell.length_a   1.000
_cell.length_b   1.000
_cell.length_c   1.000
_cell.angle_alpha   90.00
_cell.angle_beta   90.00
_cell.angle_gamma   90.00
#
_symmetry.space_group_name_H-M   'P 1'
#
loop_
_entity.id
_entity.type
_entity.pdbx_description
1 polymer ?
#
loop_
_entity_poly.entity_id
_entity_poly.type
_entity_poly.pdbx_seq_one_letter_code
_entity_poly.pdbx_strand_id
1 'polypeptide(L)'
;MKEDVLKLAGPQFTHGHWFGGDARCVVEKACRGLMNFQESQTWKLHHRFQQGYFDMGRRNAWMRVRVDMLLWWSMIAKAMKNFIKVNSGCQMGQNRKVGPLKFHIGYSPSFWSRPPKTSSALNKNINYTNNQRQSTATAMEQHSTSEVEPSSLQDASVSSSSTSYPSPSPENLMKLLRGKTDSQRLAGLLLVTKLCDKNDQRTILDVYEALGSTFLHRLLLTGMGKGSGGGGDSANREAYLRLSVTVLAAFARVSQVAAMDVMLSKVPLILEVLSMESGSFVTEECYEFLFLVTTAHDDGVTTLYNSGGMKVLASQMPCLSNGSHAMELAMKLVQLMISKLSGEKVYVGHPSELSIMVAAIAKQFALLHNALKFEALHLLVAILSSNYSGTLHAVLRSMKCSDWLTCIRIGVIDVLQNRVAPADKFQALILVECVLSIVGEEWLIGPTTLLDARSSFPADRCILLVLETSRVEIAVVLNELAYLKYEASENSSRSSEAFTLKLRNLGIAFSLIEKIIELVSNLENEESNIASLISESTSIKIITGLNETIGLVLDYLQDAKDHGVRKGDDLLASVRIVGSYLAEAPCACREKIKERLGYLLSVEGEDESSRSCSVTFLLPMLCQITMDDDGCKLFDSNGAFGAVVDCLISLIQSSRSRSEDGRTIFLACDTILNFLLKREQLHFYLDSRTVVKLLLALPCWTESASDPSVIMMASSICSLVLGSTSEEFLLRHPEFNSDNLNTLAKLIKRSLITSNQDHMPDDSNSEAGQADLHQIVISGYSSWSDRFPLIKQAVEG
;
A
#
# COMPACT_ATOMS: atom_id res chain seq x y z
N MET A 1 -38.86 -1.34 13.81
CA MET A 1 -38.73 -2.65 13.13
C MET A 1 -39.93 -3.07 12.30
N LYS A 2 -41.15 -3.27 12.86
CA LYS A 2 -42.34 -3.66 12.06
C LYS A 2 -42.76 -2.60 11.03
N GLU A 3 -42.58 -1.31 11.36
CA GLU A 3 -42.82 -0.19 10.44
C GLU A 3 -41.72 0.02 9.40
N ASP A 4 -40.47 -0.36 9.70
CA ASP A 4 -39.33 -0.17 8.79
C ASP A 4 -39.31 -1.24 7.68
N VAL A 5 -39.77 -2.46 7.99
CA VAL A 5 -39.97 -3.53 6.99
C VAL A 5 -41.11 -3.17 6.01
N LEU A 6 -42.14 -2.46 6.49
CA LEU A 6 -43.24 -1.98 5.64
C LEU A 6 -42.83 -0.82 4.72
N LYS A 7 -41.77 -0.07 5.05
CA LYS A 7 -41.21 1.00 4.21
C LYS A 7 -40.27 0.50 3.11
N LEU A 8 -39.62 -0.65 3.32
CA LEU A 8 -38.74 -1.31 2.33
C LEU A 8 -39.52 -2.06 1.24
N ALA A 9 -40.74 -2.49 1.53
CA ALA A 9 -41.69 -2.94 0.51
C ALA A 9 -42.34 -1.69 -0.13
N GLY A 10 -41.77 -1.20 -1.23
CA GLY A 10 -42.23 0.02 -1.91
C GLY A 10 -43.73 0.06 -2.28
N PRO A 11 -44.22 1.15 -2.91
CA PRO A 11 -45.64 1.53 -3.00
C PRO A 11 -46.59 0.53 -3.71
N GLN A 12 -46.08 -0.60 -4.22
CA GLN A 12 -46.88 -1.62 -4.88
C GLN A 12 -47.60 -2.57 -3.91
N PHE A 13 -47.34 -2.48 -2.60
CA PHE A 13 -48.03 -3.30 -1.58
C PHE A 13 -49.18 -2.59 -0.84
N THR A 14 -49.43 -1.30 -1.10
CA THR A 14 -50.45 -0.51 -0.39
C THR A 14 -51.81 -0.42 -1.10
N HIS A 15 -51.98 -1.05 -2.26
CA HIS A 15 -53.29 -1.25 -2.89
C HIS A 15 -53.51 -2.72 -3.27
N GLY A 16 -53.96 -3.50 -2.29
CA GLY A 16 -54.39 -4.88 -2.53
C GLY A 16 -55.89 -4.95 -2.85
N HIS A 17 -56.21 -5.18 -4.12
CA HIS A 17 -57.31 -6.10 -4.48
C HIS A 17 -56.82 -7.24 -5.37
N TRP A 18 -55.55 -7.64 -5.23
CA TRP A 18 -55.01 -8.81 -5.92
C TRP A 18 -53.89 -9.42 -5.08
N PHE A 19 -54.21 -10.14 -3.99
CA PHE A 19 -53.42 -11.25 -3.46
C PHE A 19 -54.27 -11.96 -2.40
N GLY A 20 -54.57 -13.24 -2.62
CA GLY A 20 -55.35 -14.08 -1.71
C GLY A 20 -54.66 -14.26 -0.35
N GLY A 21 -55.47 -14.54 0.67
CA GLY A 21 -55.08 -14.57 2.09
C GLY A 21 -53.87 -15.44 2.48
N ASP A 22 -53.43 -16.36 1.62
CA ASP A 22 -52.28 -17.23 1.89
C ASP A 22 -50.94 -16.52 1.87
N ALA A 23 -50.70 -15.55 0.98
CA ALA A 23 -49.40 -14.88 0.89
C ALA A 23 -49.13 -13.98 2.11
N ARG A 24 -50.18 -13.33 2.63
CA ARG A 24 -50.08 -12.50 3.84
C ARG A 24 -49.85 -13.36 5.08
N CYS A 25 -50.49 -14.51 5.17
CA CYS A 25 -50.32 -15.49 6.25
C CYS A 25 -48.90 -16.10 6.26
N VAL A 26 -48.32 -16.38 5.09
CA VAL A 26 -46.95 -16.90 4.97
C VAL A 26 -45.90 -15.85 5.35
N VAL A 27 -46.07 -14.59 4.93
CA VAL A 27 -45.18 -13.50 5.34
C VAL A 27 -45.31 -13.23 6.85
N GLU A 28 -46.51 -13.28 7.42
CA GLU A 28 -46.70 -13.12 8.86
C GLU A 28 -46.14 -14.29 9.68
N LYS A 29 -46.21 -15.53 9.17
CA LYS A 29 -45.57 -16.70 9.77
C LYS A 29 -44.05 -16.67 9.64
N ALA A 30 -43.52 -16.19 8.52
CA ALA A 30 -42.09 -15.99 8.32
C ALA A 30 -41.54 -14.90 9.24
N CYS A 31 -42.25 -13.76 9.38
CA CYS A 31 -41.89 -12.69 10.30
C CYS A 31 -42.02 -13.10 11.77
N ARG A 32 -43.03 -13.89 12.15
CA ARG A 32 -43.13 -14.47 13.50
C ARG A 32 -42.06 -15.53 13.75
N GLY A 33 -41.72 -16.34 12.74
CA GLY A 33 -40.61 -17.29 12.79
C GLY A 33 -39.26 -16.58 12.97
N LEU A 34 -39.04 -15.48 12.25
CA LEU A 34 -37.87 -14.62 12.36
C LEU A 34 -37.80 -13.91 13.72
N MET A 35 -38.92 -13.36 14.23
CA MET A 35 -38.96 -12.72 15.56
C MET A 35 -38.74 -13.73 16.68
N ASN A 36 -39.35 -14.91 16.62
CA ASN A 36 -39.15 -15.97 17.62
C ASN A 36 -37.74 -16.60 17.52
N PHE A 37 -37.15 -16.67 16.32
CA PHE A 37 -35.77 -17.11 16.12
C PHE A 37 -34.79 -16.04 16.60
N GLN A 38 -35.07 -14.76 16.36
CA GLN A 38 -34.27 -13.64 16.82
C GLN A 38 -34.33 -13.54 18.35
N GLU A 39 -35.52 -13.67 18.97
CA GLU A 39 -35.67 -13.73 20.43
C GLU A 39 -34.97 -14.96 21.02
N SER A 40 -35.09 -16.15 20.43
CA SER A 40 -34.39 -17.37 20.88
C SER A 40 -32.88 -17.28 20.72
N GLN A 41 -32.38 -16.66 19.64
CA GLN A 41 -30.96 -16.43 19.42
C GLN A 41 -30.44 -15.29 20.28
N THR A 42 -31.19 -14.22 20.55
CA THR A 42 -30.80 -13.17 21.52
C THR A 42 -30.84 -13.67 22.95
N TRP A 43 -31.77 -14.56 23.32
CA TRP A 43 -31.78 -15.22 24.63
C TRP A 43 -30.63 -16.22 24.76
N LYS A 44 -30.33 -16.99 23.71
CA LYS A 44 -29.12 -17.83 23.64
C LYS A 44 -27.84 -17.00 23.56
N LEU A 45 -27.84 -15.83 22.94
CA LEU A 45 -26.71 -14.90 22.93
C LEU A 45 -26.53 -14.27 24.30
N HIS A 46 -27.60 -13.90 25.00
CA HIS A 46 -27.56 -13.36 26.35
C HIS A 46 -27.09 -14.40 27.36
N HIS A 47 -27.53 -15.66 27.22
CA HIS A 47 -27.05 -16.77 28.05
C HIS A 47 -25.63 -17.23 27.66
N ARG A 48 -25.22 -17.14 26.38
CA ARG A 48 -23.82 -17.29 25.95
C ARG A 48 -22.94 -16.12 26.39
N PHE A 49 -23.50 -14.92 26.51
CA PHE A 49 -22.86 -13.73 27.10
C PHE A 49 -22.59 -13.92 28.59
N GLN A 50 -23.45 -14.68 29.30
CA GLN A 50 -23.25 -15.04 30.71
C GLN A 50 -22.41 -16.32 30.91
N GLN A 51 -22.38 -17.24 29.94
CA GLN A 51 -21.66 -18.52 30.07
C GLN A 51 -20.27 -18.55 29.42
N GLY A 52 -19.85 -17.50 28.71
CA GLY A 52 -18.55 -17.50 28.04
C GLY A 52 -18.01 -16.10 27.84
N TYR A 53 -17.34 -15.56 28.84
CA TYR A 53 -16.28 -14.55 28.66
C TYR A 53 -15.44 -14.48 29.92
N PHE A 54 -14.14 -14.82 29.83
CA PHE A 54 -13.06 -14.03 30.41
C PHE A 54 -11.77 -14.25 29.59
N ASP A 55 -11.08 -13.14 29.31
CA ASP A 55 -9.84 -12.95 28.56
C ASP A 55 -9.75 -13.25 27.05
N MET A 56 -10.09 -12.23 26.24
CA MET A 56 -9.11 -11.47 25.44
C MET A 56 -9.85 -10.24 24.88
N GLY A 57 -9.38 -9.04 25.26
CA GLY A 57 -9.71 -7.73 24.69
C GLY A 57 -11.15 -7.49 24.20
N ARG A 58 -11.85 -6.52 24.80
CA ARG A 58 -13.15 -5.98 24.31
C ARG A 58 -13.23 -5.74 22.78
N ARG A 59 -12.08 -5.64 22.09
CA ARG A 59 -11.90 -5.56 20.64
C ARG A 59 -12.55 -6.71 19.85
N ASN A 60 -12.46 -7.96 20.31
CA ASN A 60 -12.87 -9.12 19.50
C ASN A 60 -14.37 -9.47 19.59
N ALA A 61 -15.03 -9.08 20.69
CA ALA A 61 -16.43 -9.42 20.95
C ALA A 61 -17.41 -8.63 20.06
N TRP A 62 -17.15 -7.33 19.89
CA TRP A 62 -18.01 -6.43 19.10
C TRP A 62 -17.81 -6.61 17.60
N MET A 63 -16.56 -6.83 17.17
CA MET A 63 -16.23 -7.20 15.80
C MET A 63 -16.94 -8.49 15.39
N ARG A 64 -16.94 -9.53 16.25
CA ARG A 64 -17.70 -10.78 16.01
C ARG A 64 -19.19 -10.49 15.81
N VAL A 65 -19.83 -9.68 16.66
CA VAL A 65 -21.27 -9.36 16.52
C VAL A 65 -21.57 -8.56 15.26
N ARG A 66 -20.74 -7.56 14.91
CA ARG A 66 -20.99 -6.65 13.78
C ARG A 66 -20.63 -7.28 12.44
N VAL A 67 -19.49 -7.98 12.35
CA VAL A 67 -19.07 -8.72 11.15
C VAL A 67 -19.98 -9.92 10.92
N ASP A 68 -20.35 -10.69 11.95
CA ASP A 68 -21.34 -11.76 11.79
C ASP A 68 -22.71 -11.19 11.41
N MET A 69 -23.13 -10.04 11.95
CA MET A 69 -24.34 -9.37 11.49
C MET A 69 -24.24 -8.96 10.01
N LEU A 70 -23.17 -8.31 9.58
CA LEU A 70 -23.01 -7.85 8.19
C LEU A 70 -22.87 -9.02 7.21
N LEU A 71 -22.14 -10.08 7.59
CA LEU A 71 -22.05 -11.33 6.83
C LEU A 71 -23.41 -12.03 6.77
N TRP A 72 -24.15 -12.08 7.87
CA TRP A 72 -25.50 -12.64 7.92
C TRP A 72 -26.49 -11.83 7.07
N TRP A 73 -26.41 -10.50 7.09
CA TRP A 73 -27.18 -9.61 6.23
C TRP A 73 -26.84 -9.81 4.74
N SER A 74 -25.56 -9.98 4.40
CA SER A 74 -25.13 -10.31 3.03
C SER A 74 -25.64 -11.69 2.57
N MET A 75 -25.60 -12.69 3.44
CA MET A 75 -26.15 -14.03 3.18
C MET A 75 -27.68 -13.99 3.01
N ILE A 76 -28.40 -13.24 3.85
CA ILE A 76 -29.85 -13.03 3.71
C ILE A 76 -30.17 -12.30 2.40
N ALA A 77 -29.42 -11.26 2.05
CA ALA A 77 -29.61 -10.53 0.81
C ALA A 77 -29.40 -11.46 -0.41
N LYS A 78 -28.38 -12.33 -0.38
CA LYS A 78 -28.11 -13.33 -1.42
C LYS A 78 -29.20 -14.41 -1.48
N ALA A 79 -29.68 -14.89 -0.33
CA ALA A 79 -30.78 -15.85 -0.24
C ALA A 79 -32.12 -15.28 -0.72
N MET A 80 -32.43 -14.03 -0.36
CA MET A 80 -33.61 -13.31 -0.87
C MET A 80 -33.53 -13.08 -2.38
N LYS A 81 -32.36 -12.71 -2.91
CA LYS A 81 -32.17 -12.57 -4.36
C LYS A 81 -32.41 -13.90 -5.09
N ASN A 82 -31.95 -15.02 -4.52
CA ASN A 82 -32.18 -16.35 -5.06
C ASN A 82 -33.65 -16.79 -4.92
N PHE A 83 -34.32 -16.50 -3.81
CA PHE A 83 -35.73 -16.81 -3.59
C PHE A 83 -36.65 -16.03 -4.53
N ILE A 84 -36.37 -14.74 -4.77
CA ILE A 84 -37.08 -13.92 -5.76
C ILE A 84 -36.85 -14.47 -7.17
N LYS A 85 -35.64 -14.95 -7.48
CA LYS A 85 -35.30 -15.56 -8.78
C LYS A 85 -35.98 -16.92 -9.00
N VAL A 86 -36.17 -17.71 -7.94
CA VAL A 86 -36.88 -19.00 -7.98
C VAL A 86 -38.40 -18.81 -8.09
N ASN A 87 -38.98 -17.86 -7.34
CA ASN A 87 -40.43 -17.61 -7.40
C ASN A 87 -40.89 -16.84 -8.64
N SER A 88 -40.02 -16.02 -9.25
CA SER A 88 -40.29 -15.45 -10.57
C SER A 88 -40.20 -16.49 -11.71
N GLY A 89 -39.51 -17.61 -11.48
CA GLY A 89 -39.50 -18.77 -12.39
C GLY A 89 -40.72 -19.69 -12.27
N CYS A 90 -41.44 -19.66 -11.14
CA CYS A 90 -42.58 -20.55 -10.85
C CYS A 90 -43.96 -19.98 -11.22
N GLN A 91 -44.06 -18.78 -11.82
CA GLN A 91 -45.34 -18.17 -12.23
C GLN A 91 -45.52 -18.00 -13.76
N MET A 92 -44.76 -18.69 -14.59
CA MET A 92 -44.98 -18.74 -16.05
C MET A 92 -45.55 -20.10 -16.45
N GLY A 93 -46.86 -20.27 -16.22
CA GLY A 93 -47.58 -21.48 -16.57
C GLY A 93 -49.08 -21.26 -16.67
N GLN A 94 -49.55 -20.25 -17.44
CA GLN A 94 -50.81 -20.32 -18.19
C GLN A 94 -51.04 -19.05 -19.06
N ASN A 95 -51.49 -19.30 -20.29
CA ASN A 95 -51.73 -18.36 -21.39
C ASN A 95 -52.77 -17.26 -21.09
N ARG A 96 -52.50 -16.00 -21.48
CA ARG A 96 -53.23 -15.26 -22.53
C ARG A 96 -52.61 -13.90 -22.87
N LYS A 97 -52.59 -13.62 -24.18
CA LYS A 97 -52.05 -12.44 -24.88
C LYS A 97 -52.75 -11.13 -24.47
N VAL A 98 -51.98 -10.09 -24.17
CA VAL A 98 -52.30 -8.69 -24.53
C VAL A 98 -51.00 -8.02 -25.02
N GLY A 99 -51.09 -7.33 -26.16
CA GLY A 99 -49.99 -6.65 -26.86
C GLY A 99 -49.50 -5.35 -26.19
N PRO A 100 -48.54 -4.65 -26.82
CA PRO A 100 -47.47 -3.95 -26.11
C PRO A 100 -47.75 -2.45 -25.91
N LEU A 101 -47.19 -1.89 -24.83
CA LEU A 101 -46.80 -0.48 -24.80
C LEU A 101 -45.28 -0.40 -24.57
N LYS A 102 -44.60 0.03 -25.64
CA LYS A 102 -43.16 0.28 -25.71
C LYS A 102 -42.82 1.54 -24.93
N PHE A 103 -41.75 1.47 -24.14
CA PHE A 103 -40.70 2.50 -24.16
C PHE A 103 -39.35 1.78 -24.39
N HIS A 104 -38.68 2.18 -25.47
CA HIS A 104 -37.34 1.75 -25.88
C HIS A 104 -36.34 2.82 -25.44
N ILE A 105 -35.24 2.41 -24.77
CA ILE A 105 -33.80 2.64 -25.06
C ILE A 105 -33.08 1.63 -24.10
N GLY A 106 -32.28 0.63 -24.45
CA GLY A 106 -31.49 0.31 -25.63
C GLY A 106 -30.01 0.24 -25.22
N TYR A 107 -29.47 -0.94 -24.90
CA TYR A 107 -28.11 -1.41 -25.29
C TYR A 107 -27.97 -2.91 -25.02
N SER A 108 -27.39 -3.58 -26.02
CA SER A 108 -27.35 -5.03 -26.27
C SER A 108 -25.99 -5.62 -25.86
N PRO A 109 -25.94 -6.90 -25.40
CA PRO A 109 -24.73 -7.72 -25.41
C PRO A 109 -24.85 -8.84 -26.46
N SER A 110 -23.88 -8.96 -27.36
CA SER A 110 -23.66 -10.12 -28.24
C SER A 110 -22.22 -10.59 -27.98
N PHE A 111 -21.98 -11.83 -27.52
CA PHE A 111 -22.03 -13.15 -28.18
C PHE A 111 -20.62 -13.73 -28.07
N TRP A 112 -20.42 -14.86 -27.39
CA TRP A 112 -19.40 -15.86 -27.76
C TRP A 112 -19.83 -17.23 -27.23
N SER A 113 -20.06 -18.14 -28.17
CA SER A 113 -20.16 -19.58 -27.98
C SER A 113 -18.94 -20.21 -28.68
N ARG A 114 -18.29 -21.18 -28.03
CA ARG A 114 -17.25 -22.09 -28.60
C ARG A 114 -17.91 -23.29 -29.33
N PRO A 115 -17.17 -24.21 -30.01
CA PRO A 115 -15.97 -24.16 -30.89
C PRO A 115 -16.22 -24.99 -32.21
N PRO A 116 -15.27 -25.44 -33.08
CA PRO A 116 -14.24 -26.49 -32.81
C PRO A 116 -12.89 -26.39 -33.61
N LYS A 117 -12.03 -27.40 -33.38
CA LYS A 117 -10.64 -27.67 -33.83
C LYS A 117 -10.38 -27.64 -35.36
N THR A 118 -9.17 -27.25 -35.79
CA THR A 118 -8.22 -28.02 -36.64
C THR A 118 -6.93 -27.23 -36.97
N SER A 119 -5.93 -27.97 -37.43
CA SER A 119 -4.48 -27.77 -37.43
C SER A 119 -3.86 -26.85 -38.48
N SER A 120 -2.62 -26.43 -38.19
CA SER A 120 -1.40 -26.51 -39.03
C SER A 120 -0.66 -25.20 -39.33
N ALA A 121 0.62 -25.21 -38.94
CA ALA A 121 1.80 -24.58 -39.52
C ALA A 121 1.75 -23.10 -39.98
N LEU A 122 2.58 -22.24 -39.38
CA LEU A 122 3.88 -21.92 -39.97
C LEU A 122 4.79 -21.14 -39.01
N ASN A 123 6.02 -21.62 -38.96
CA ASN A 123 7.19 -21.12 -38.25
C ASN A 123 7.71 -19.83 -38.91
N LYS A 124 8.12 -18.81 -38.13
CA LYS A 124 9.19 -17.86 -38.51
C LYS A 124 9.68 -17.04 -37.30
N ASN A 125 10.83 -17.46 -36.79
CA ASN A 125 11.80 -16.65 -36.05
C ASN A 125 12.13 -15.34 -36.77
N ILE A 126 12.18 -14.21 -36.06
CA ILE A 126 13.16 -13.12 -36.31
C ILE A 126 13.48 -12.43 -34.95
N ASN A 127 14.72 -12.61 -34.48
CA ASN A 127 15.40 -11.70 -33.55
C ASN A 127 15.60 -10.33 -34.22
N TYR A 128 15.55 -9.21 -33.50
CA TYR A 128 16.61 -8.20 -33.50
C TYR A 128 16.37 -7.09 -32.46
N THR A 129 17.51 -6.52 -32.08
CA THR A 129 17.87 -5.52 -31.07
C THR A 129 17.43 -4.08 -31.36
N ASN A 130 17.45 -3.25 -30.29
CA ASN A 130 17.73 -1.80 -30.22
C ASN A 130 17.64 -0.98 -31.52
N ASN A 131 16.76 0.04 -31.54
CA ASN A 131 17.20 1.41 -31.81
C ASN A 131 16.16 2.52 -31.54
N GLN A 132 16.76 3.68 -31.33
CA GLN A 132 16.23 5.01 -31.03
C GLN A 132 15.25 5.61 -32.05
N ARG A 133 14.40 6.52 -31.53
CA ARG A 133 13.82 7.76 -32.12
C ARG A 133 13.00 7.66 -33.41
N GLN A 134 11.74 8.13 -33.36
CA GLN A 134 11.27 9.41 -33.96
C GLN A 134 9.73 9.48 -33.93
N SER A 135 9.18 10.48 -33.24
CA SER A 135 7.77 10.85 -33.32
C SER A 135 7.56 11.84 -34.47
N THR A 136 6.75 11.46 -35.46
CA THR A 136 6.16 12.34 -36.45
C THR A 136 4.68 12.53 -36.11
N ALA A 137 4.25 13.77 -35.84
CA ALA A 137 2.85 14.14 -35.71
C ALA A 137 2.51 15.15 -36.82
N THR A 138 1.64 14.72 -37.73
CA THR A 138 1.04 15.53 -38.80
C THR A 138 -0.33 16.00 -38.30
N ALA A 139 -0.57 17.32 -38.31
CA ALA A 139 -1.83 17.93 -37.92
C ALA A 139 -2.80 17.98 -39.11
N MET A 140 -4.07 17.64 -38.87
CA MET A 140 -5.21 17.93 -39.76
C MET A 140 -5.88 19.23 -39.30
N GLU A 141 -5.88 20.23 -40.18
CA GLU A 141 -6.72 21.42 -40.08
C GLU A 141 -8.14 21.16 -40.59
N GLN A 142 -9.12 21.80 -39.95
CA GLN A 142 -10.50 21.91 -40.41
C GLN A 142 -10.73 23.31 -40.98
N HIS A 143 -11.26 23.38 -42.20
CA HIS A 143 -11.83 24.58 -42.81
C HIS A 143 -13.29 24.76 -42.36
N SER A 144 -13.72 26.00 -42.12
CA SER A 144 -14.90 26.60 -42.80
C SER A 144 -15.04 28.10 -42.51
N THR A 145 -15.40 28.80 -43.58
CA THR A 145 -15.41 30.24 -43.87
C THR A 145 -16.72 30.94 -43.50
N SER A 146 -16.67 32.26 -43.25
CA SER A 146 -17.76 33.18 -43.62
C SER A 146 -17.21 34.53 -44.10
N GLU A 147 -17.68 34.94 -45.28
CA GLU A 147 -17.40 36.18 -46.03
C GLU A 147 -17.97 37.43 -45.36
N VAL A 148 -17.31 38.59 -45.54
CA VAL A 148 -17.91 39.93 -45.83
C VAL A 148 -16.82 40.84 -46.44
N GLU A 149 -16.99 41.27 -47.70
CA GLU A 149 -16.35 42.46 -48.35
C GLU A 149 -17.14 43.75 -47.99
N PRO A 150 -16.73 45.02 -48.27
CA PRO A 150 -15.75 45.55 -49.26
C PRO A 150 -14.78 46.63 -48.66
N SER A 151 -13.77 47.21 -49.30
CA SER A 151 -13.85 48.20 -50.39
C SER A 151 -12.43 48.71 -50.76
N SER A 152 -12.22 48.96 -52.04
CA SER A 152 -11.07 49.61 -52.68
C SER A 152 -10.94 51.11 -52.39
N LEU A 153 -9.71 51.61 -52.22
CA LEU A 153 -9.29 52.95 -52.66
C LEU A 153 -7.84 52.92 -53.18
N GLN A 154 -7.66 53.61 -54.30
CA GLN A 154 -6.50 53.66 -55.19
C GLN A 154 -5.35 54.54 -54.69
N ASP A 155 -4.15 54.13 -55.13
CA ASP A 155 -3.00 54.92 -55.63
C ASP A 155 -2.75 56.35 -55.14
N ALA A 156 -1.56 56.54 -54.57
CA ALA A 156 -0.72 57.70 -54.89
C ALA A 156 0.76 57.31 -54.82
N SER A 157 1.37 57.17 -56.00
CA SER A 157 2.80 57.00 -56.21
C SER A 157 3.57 58.29 -55.90
N VAL A 158 4.56 58.25 -54.99
CA VAL A 158 5.77 59.09 -55.09
C VAL A 158 6.99 58.29 -54.64
N SER A 159 7.87 58.07 -55.62
CA SER A 159 9.24 57.60 -55.51
C SER A 159 10.04 58.33 -54.43
N SER A 160 10.64 57.58 -53.50
CA SER A 160 11.86 58.02 -52.82
C SER A 160 12.77 56.82 -52.56
N SER A 161 13.87 56.80 -53.33
CA SER A 161 15.18 56.24 -53.00
C SER A 161 15.20 54.93 -52.19
N SER A 162 15.44 53.84 -52.90
CA SER A 162 16.11 52.65 -52.41
C SER A 162 17.50 52.99 -51.85
N THR A 163 17.58 53.43 -50.60
CA THR A 163 18.77 53.19 -49.78
C THR A 163 18.69 51.75 -49.28
N SER A 164 19.29 50.85 -50.07
CA SER A 164 19.67 49.52 -49.62
C SER A 164 20.63 49.66 -48.43
N TYR A 165 20.12 49.56 -47.20
CA TYR A 165 20.99 49.22 -46.09
C TYR A 165 21.52 47.80 -46.38
N PRO A 166 22.84 47.60 -46.44
CA PRO A 166 23.38 46.27 -46.66
C PRO A 166 22.92 45.40 -45.50
N SER A 167 22.27 44.27 -45.82
CA SER A 167 22.16 43.17 -44.88
C SER A 167 23.57 42.90 -44.34
N PRO A 168 23.78 42.86 -43.01
CA PRO A 168 25.11 42.67 -42.47
C PRO A 168 25.62 41.31 -42.96
N SER A 169 26.68 41.33 -43.78
CA SER A 169 27.30 40.08 -44.22
C SER A 169 27.76 39.28 -43.00
N PRO A 170 27.67 37.94 -43.02
CA PRO A 170 28.08 37.09 -41.90
C PRO A 170 29.53 37.37 -41.45
N GLU A 171 30.40 37.80 -42.36
CA GLU A 171 31.77 38.24 -42.04
C GLU A 171 31.84 39.52 -41.19
N ASN A 172 30.95 40.50 -41.42
CA ASN A 172 30.89 41.74 -40.64
C ASN A 172 30.33 41.47 -39.23
N LEU A 173 29.41 40.52 -39.10
CA LEU A 173 28.89 40.06 -37.81
C LEU A 173 29.99 39.41 -36.96
N MET A 174 30.79 38.51 -37.55
CA MET A 174 31.91 37.86 -36.87
C MET A 174 33.02 38.85 -36.47
N LYS A 175 33.26 39.90 -37.26
CA LYS A 175 34.18 41.00 -36.89
C LYS A 175 33.68 41.79 -35.67
N LEU A 176 32.38 42.02 -35.54
CA LEU A 176 31.79 42.68 -34.37
C LEU A 176 31.87 41.81 -33.11
N LEU A 177 31.58 40.51 -33.23
CA LEU A 177 31.69 39.54 -32.13
C LEU A 177 33.13 39.40 -31.61
N ARG A 178 34.13 39.52 -32.49
CA ARG A 178 35.56 39.55 -32.15
C ARG A 178 36.09 40.95 -31.81
N GLY A 179 35.20 41.92 -31.59
CA GLY A 179 35.55 43.32 -31.30
C GLY A 179 36.47 43.49 -30.09
N LYS A 180 37.21 44.60 -30.05
CA LYS A 180 38.14 44.90 -28.93
C LYS A 180 37.42 45.46 -27.70
N THR A 181 36.24 46.03 -27.88
CA THR A 181 35.43 46.62 -26.80
C THR A 181 34.16 45.81 -26.54
N ASP A 182 33.69 45.79 -25.29
CA ASP A 182 32.47 45.07 -24.90
C ASP A 182 31.23 45.62 -25.62
N SER A 183 31.21 46.91 -25.98
CA SER A 183 30.12 47.52 -26.78
C SER A 183 30.05 46.96 -28.20
N GLN A 184 31.18 46.67 -28.85
CA GLN A 184 31.21 46.04 -30.18
C GLN A 184 30.71 44.60 -30.12
N ARG A 185 31.15 43.86 -29.10
CA ARG A 185 30.74 42.46 -28.87
C ARG A 185 29.24 42.37 -28.56
N LEU A 186 28.73 43.28 -27.73
CA LEU A 186 27.31 43.39 -27.40
C LEU A 186 26.46 43.72 -28.64
N ALA A 187 26.89 44.67 -29.47
CA ALA A 187 26.20 44.98 -30.73
C ALA A 187 26.17 43.79 -31.68
N GLY A 188 27.29 43.06 -31.81
CA GLY A 188 27.37 41.80 -32.55
C GLY A 188 26.40 40.75 -32.00
N LEU A 189 26.36 40.56 -30.68
CA LEU A 189 25.49 39.59 -30.01
C LEU A 189 24.00 39.90 -30.21
N LEU A 190 23.59 41.18 -30.14
CA LEU A 190 22.22 41.60 -30.41
C LEU A 190 21.81 41.44 -31.88
N LEU A 191 22.75 41.48 -32.81
CA LEU A 191 22.50 41.17 -34.22
C LEU A 191 22.37 39.66 -34.43
N VAL A 192 23.20 38.84 -33.77
CA VAL A 192 23.09 37.36 -33.80
C VAL A 192 21.71 36.91 -33.32
N THR A 193 21.24 37.42 -32.19
CA THR A 193 19.93 37.03 -31.62
C THR A 193 18.73 37.42 -32.50
N LYS A 194 18.92 38.32 -33.48
CA LYS A 194 17.90 38.74 -34.45
C LYS A 194 17.99 38.05 -35.81
N LEU A 195 19.18 37.64 -36.24
CA LEU A 195 19.45 37.20 -37.61
C LEU A 195 19.72 35.70 -37.75
N CYS A 196 20.12 35.03 -36.66
CA CYS A 196 20.50 33.62 -36.68
C CYS A 196 19.39 32.75 -36.08
N ASP A 197 19.23 31.53 -36.61
CA ASP A 197 18.36 30.52 -36.00
C ASP A 197 18.92 30.13 -34.62
N LYS A 198 18.03 30.10 -33.61
CA LYS A 198 18.33 29.77 -32.22
C LYS A 198 18.70 28.30 -32.00
N ASN A 199 18.53 27.46 -33.03
CA ASN A 199 18.78 26.01 -32.96
C ASN A 199 19.96 25.55 -33.85
N ASP A 200 20.62 26.45 -34.57
CA ASP A 200 21.79 26.07 -35.38
C ASP A 200 23.02 25.90 -34.50
N GLN A 201 23.32 24.64 -34.16
CA GLN A 201 24.44 24.27 -33.30
C GLN A 201 25.79 24.75 -33.82
N ARG A 202 25.98 24.85 -35.15
CA ARG A 202 27.25 25.27 -35.74
C ARG A 202 27.45 26.78 -35.59
N THR A 203 26.41 27.55 -35.90
CA THR A 203 26.43 29.01 -35.68
C THR A 203 26.58 29.35 -34.19
N ILE A 204 25.94 28.60 -33.29
CA ILE A 204 26.07 28.80 -31.84
C ILE A 204 27.52 28.60 -31.38
N LEU A 205 28.18 27.55 -31.87
CA LEU A 205 29.58 27.27 -31.55
C LEU A 205 30.52 28.38 -32.08
N ASP A 206 30.35 28.78 -33.34
CA ASP A 206 31.14 29.84 -33.96
C ASP A 206 31.01 31.19 -33.21
N VAL A 207 29.79 31.51 -32.76
CA VAL A 207 29.50 32.72 -31.96
C VAL A 207 30.13 32.64 -30.57
N TYR A 208 30.07 31.48 -29.91
CA TYR A 208 30.69 31.27 -28.60
C TYR A 208 32.21 31.47 -28.66
N GLU A 209 32.87 30.86 -29.66
CA GLU A 209 34.31 31.01 -29.87
C GLU A 209 34.71 32.47 -30.18
N ALA A 210 33.86 33.22 -30.88
CA ALA A 210 34.12 34.61 -31.25
C ALA A 210 34.03 35.59 -30.08
N LEU A 211 33.10 35.39 -29.13
CA LEU A 211 32.84 36.33 -28.02
C LEU A 211 33.85 36.21 -26.87
N GLY A 212 34.27 34.97 -26.58
CA GLY A 212 35.15 34.64 -25.47
C GLY A 212 34.48 34.64 -24.09
N SER A 213 34.96 33.74 -23.21
CA SER A 213 34.39 33.48 -21.88
C SER A 213 34.42 34.68 -20.92
N THR A 214 35.42 35.55 -21.05
CA THR A 214 35.59 36.72 -20.18
C THR A 214 34.51 37.77 -20.39
N PHE A 215 34.05 37.95 -21.64
CA PHE A 215 32.94 38.86 -21.96
C PHE A 215 31.64 38.37 -21.33
N LEU A 216 31.30 37.09 -21.50
CA LEU A 216 30.09 36.49 -20.92
C LEU A 216 30.07 36.58 -19.40
N HIS A 217 31.22 36.36 -18.75
CA HIS A 217 31.33 36.51 -17.31
C HIS A 217 31.10 37.96 -16.84
N ARG A 218 31.69 38.95 -17.52
CA ARG A 218 31.46 40.38 -17.22
C ARG A 218 30.02 40.81 -17.47
N LEU A 219 29.40 40.32 -18.55
CA LEU A 219 28.02 40.60 -18.89
C LEU A 219 27.06 40.12 -17.78
N LEU A 220 27.26 38.88 -17.31
CA LEU A 220 26.49 38.31 -16.20
C LEU A 220 26.69 39.11 -14.90
N LEU A 221 27.93 39.41 -14.52
CA LEU A 221 28.20 40.20 -13.30
C LEU A 221 27.63 41.62 -13.37
N THR A 222 27.61 42.23 -14.55
CA THR A 222 27.00 43.54 -14.77
C THR A 222 25.48 43.48 -14.57
N GLY A 223 24.83 42.44 -15.11
CA GLY A 223 23.41 42.18 -14.88
C GLY A 223 23.06 41.92 -13.41
N MET A 224 23.95 41.22 -12.68
CA MET A 224 23.81 40.98 -11.23
C MET A 224 24.12 42.21 -10.37
N GLY A 225 24.56 43.34 -10.96
CA GLY A 225 24.96 44.54 -10.21
C GLY A 225 26.31 44.45 -9.50
N LYS A 226 27.10 43.40 -9.77
CA LYS A 226 28.43 43.13 -9.19
C LYS A 226 29.60 43.59 -10.08
N GLY A 227 29.30 44.24 -11.20
CA GLY A 227 30.31 44.76 -12.14
C GLY A 227 31.03 46.01 -11.63
N SER A 228 32.19 46.31 -12.23
CA SER A 228 33.13 47.39 -11.84
C SER A 228 32.61 48.84 -12.05
N GLY A 229 31.29 49.03 -12.14
CA GLY A 229 30.62 50.31 -12.40
C GLY A 229 29.18 50.31 -11.88
N GLY A 230 28.99 49.93 -10.60
CA GLY A 230 27.71 49.63 -9.93
C GLY A 230 26.68 50.77 -9.78
N GLY A 231 26.61 51.72 -10.71
CA GLY A 231 25.71 52.89 -10.68
C GLY A 231 24.69 52.97 -11.81
N GLY A 232 24.42 51.90 -12.56
CA GLY A 232 23.44 51.91 -13.66
C GLY A 232 21.98 51.79 -13.20
N ASP A 233 21.07 52.42 -13.95
CA ASP A 233 19.60 52.34 -13.84
C ASP A 233 19.08 50.89 -13.75
N SER A 234 18.06 50.61 -12.93
CA SER A 234 17.58 49.26 -12.61
C SER A 234 17.09 48.51 -13.86
N ALA A 235 16.41 49.21 -14.76
CA ALA A 235 15.90 48.66 -16.02
C ALA A 235 17.03 48.17 -16.95
N ASN A 236 18.16 48.88 -16.98
CA ASN A 236 19.31 48.47 -17.78
C ASN A 236 19.98 47.23 -17.20
N ARG A 237 20.08 47.11 -15.86
CA ARG A 237 20.63 45.92 -15.20
C ARG A 237 19.81 44.67 -15.52
N GLU A 238 18.48 44.78 -15.46
CA GLU A 238 17.57 43.69 -15.79
C GLU A 238 17.73 43.24 -17.25
N ALA A 239 17.82 44.18 -18.20
CA ALA A 239 18.03 43.87 -19.61
C ALA A 239 19.38 43.14 -19.85
N TYR A 240 20.45 43.57 -19.17
CA TYR A 240 21.75 42.88 -19.24
C TYR A 240 21.69 41.48 -18.61
N LEU A 241 21.02 41.32 -17.47
CA LEU A 241 20.84 40.03 -16.81
C LEU A 241 20.08 39.07 -17.72
N ARG A 242 18.94 39.49 -18.26
CA ARG A 242 18.14 38.71 -19.20
C ARG A 242 18.94 38.28 -20.42
N LEU A 243 19.61 39.22 -21.08
CA LEU A 243 20.46 38.90 -22.23
C LEU A 243 21.55 37.89 -21.86
N SER A 244 22.21 38.06 -20.71
CA SER A 244 23.29 37.19 -20.27
C SER A 244 22.82 35.75 -20.03
N VAL A 245 21.71 35.55 -19.30
CA VAL A 245 21.19 34.23 -18.97
C VAL A 245 20.64 33.55 -20.23
N THR A 246 19.87 34.25 -21.05
CA THR A 246 19.33 33.69 -22.30
C THR A 246 20.44 33.23 -23.24
N VAL A 247 21.53 34.01 -23.34
CA VAL A 247 22.69 33.64 -24.19
C VAL A 247 23.44 32.45 -23.61
N LEU A 248 23.64 32.40 -22.30
CA LEU A 248 24.26 31.24 -21.64
C LEU A 248 23.42 29.97 -21.83
N ALA A 249 22.10 30.04 -21.65
CA ALA A 249 21.18 28.93 -21.89
C ALA A 249 21.24 28.46 -23.36
N ALA A 250 21.21 29.39 -24.31
CA ALA A 250 21.35 29.08 -25.74
C ALA A 250 22.67 28.39 -26.07
N PHE A 251 23.78 28.83 -25.48
CA PHE A 251 25.09 28.18 -25.64
C PHE A 251 25.14 26.79 -25.03
N ALA A 252 24.47 26.58 -23.89
CA ALA A 252 24.38 25.28 -23.23
C ALA A 252 23.60 24.24 -24.06
N ARG A 253 22.82 24.64 -25.08
CA ARG A 253 22.16 23.69 -26.00
C ARG A 253 23.14 22.90 -26.85
N VAL A 254 24.36 23.40 -27.04
CA VAL A 254 25.45 22.68 -27.69
C VAL A 254 26.18 21.87 -26.63
N SER A 255 26.00 20.55 -26.64
CA SER A 255 26.55 19.64 -25.61
C SER A 255 28.07 19.78 -25.41
N GLN A 256 28.83 20.04 -26.47
CA GLN A 256 30.28 20.28 -26.37
C GLN A 256 30.61 21.53 -25.56
N VAL A 257 29.82 22.59 -25.70
CA VAL A 257 29.99 23.85 -24.97
C VAL A 257 29.50 23.71 -23.52
N ALA A 258 28.38 23.01 -23.31
CA ALA A 258 27.85 22.74 -21.98
C ALA A 258 28.80 21.90 -21.10
N ALA A 259 29.57 21.00 -21.71
CA ALA A 259 30.55 20.16 -21.03
C ALA A 259 31.88 20.88 -20.68
N MET A 260 32.02 22.18 -20.97
CA MET A 260 33.24 22.93 -20.65
C MET A 260 33.27 23.41 -19.19
N ASP A 261 34.45 23.37 -18.56
CA ASP A 261 34.69 23.91 -17.20
C ASP A 261 34.25 25.38 -17.05
N VAL A 262 34.37 26.15 -18.14
CA VAL A 262 33.93 27.55 -18.19
C VAL A 262 32.44 27.68 -17.91
N MET A 263 31.61 26.79 -18.46
CA MET A 263 30.16 26.78 -18.22
C MET A 263 29.85 26.24 -16.83
N LEU A 264 30.55 25.20 -16.39
CA LEU A 264 30.43 24.67 -15.03
C LEU A 264 30.69 25.75 -13.97
N SER A 265 31.70 26.61 -14.18
CA SER A 265 32.03 27.73 -13.27
C SER A 265 30.91 28.77 -13.10
N LYS A 266 29.88 28.75 -13.97
CA LYS A 266 28.73 29.66 -13.89
C LYS A 266 27.57 29.10 -13.08
N VAL A 267 27.56 27.81 -12.76
CA VAL A 267 26.50 27.17 -11.95
C VAL A 267 26.24 27.91 -10.62
N PRO A 268 27.24 28.26 -9.79
CA PRO A 268 27.00 29.01 -8.56
C PRO A 268 26.38 30.39 -8.79
N LEU A 269 26.75 31.06 -9.89
CA LEU A 269 26.24 32.40 -10.23
C LEU A 269 24.78 32.33 -10.69
N ILE A 270 24.41 31.30 -11.46
CA ILE A 270 23.03 31.10 -11.90
C ILE A 270 22.12 30.71 -10.72
N LEU A 271 22.61 29.91 -9.78
CA LEU A 271 21.90 29.64 -8.51
C LEU A 271 21.68 30.92 -7.69
N GLU A 272 22.67 31.81 -7.67
CA GLU A 272 22.53 33.12 -7.03
C GLU A 272 21.46 33.96 -7.73
N VAL A 273 21.45 34.01 -9.07
CA VAL A 273 20.41 34.73 -9.84
C VAL A 273 19.01 34.21 -9.52
N LEU A 274 18.83 32.89 -9.41
CA LEU A 274 17.54 32.29 -9.01
C LEU A 274 17.11 32.66 -7.59
N SER A 275 18.05 33.03 -6.74
CA SER A 275 17.77 33.45 -5.36
C SER A 275 17.47 34.96 -5.23
N MET A 276 17.62 35.74 -6.32
CA MET A 276 17.34 37.18 -6.35
C MET A 276 15.90 37.45 -6.80
N GLU A 277 15.29 38.54 -6.31
CA GLU A 277 13.95 38.98 -6.75
C GLU A 277 13.87 39.28 -8.26
N SER A 278 14.96 39.79 -8.85
CA SER A 278 15.09 40.04 -10.29
C SER A 278 15.27 38.77 -11.14
N GLY A 279 15.47 37.61 -10.50
CA GLY A 279 15.59 36.32 -11.18
C GLY A 279 14.27 35.78 -11.75
N SER A 280 13.12 36.28 -11.27
CA SER A 280 11.82 35.72 -11.64
C SER A 280 11.53 35.76 -13.15
N PHE A 281 12.02 36.79 -13.85
CA PHE A 281 11.83 36.98 -15.30
C PHE A 281 12.71 36.07 -16.19
N VAL A 282 13.73 35.43 -15.62
CA VAL A 282 14.70 34.59 -16.33
C VAL A 282 14.75 33.16 -15.76
N THR A 283 13.73 32.80 -14.98
CA THR A 283 13.68 31.54 -14.23
C THR A 283 13.80 30.34 -15.16
N GLU A 284 13.08 30.36 -16.29
CA GLU A 284 13.06 29.26 -17.26
C GLU A 284 14.44 29.05 -17.89
N GLU A 285 15.09 30.11 -18.37
CA GLU A 285 16.42 30.04 -18.96
C GLU A 285 17.49 29.65 -17.94
N CYS A 286 17.35 30.06 -16.67
CA CYS A 286 18.23 29.60 -15.59
C CYS A 286 18.12 28.09 -15.39
N TYR A 287 16.90 27.55 -15.31
CA TYR A 287 16.69 26.10 -15.19
C TYR A 287 17.17 25.34 -16.43
N GLU A 288 16.96 25.90 -17.63
CA GLU A 288 17.44 25.31 -18.88
C GLU A 288 18.96 25.21 -18.87
N PHE A 289 19.65 26.30 -18.53
CA PHE A 289 21.11 26.31 -18.39
C PHE A 289 21.60 25.29 -17.35
N LEU A 290 21.01 25.31 -16.14
CA LEU A 290 21.41 24.41 -15.07
C LEU A 290 21.22 22.96 -15.49
N PHE A 291 20.09 22.59 -16.08
CA PHE A 291 19.82 21.24 -16.54
C PHE A 291 20.81 20.78 -17.61
N LEU A 292 21.05 21.62 -18.63
CA LEU A 292 21.94 21.27 -19.75
C LEU A 292 23.40 21.10 -19.29
N VAL A 293 23.94 22.04 -18.52
CA VAL A 293 25.32 21.97 -18.01
C VAL A 293 25.49 20.83 -17.01
N THR A 294 24.54 20.65 -16.10
CA THR A 294 24.58 19.58 -15.09
C THR A 294 24.51 18.18 -15.72
N THR A 295 23.79 18.05 -16.84
CA THR A 295 23.66 16.79 -17.57
C THR A 295 24.90 16.50 -18.42
N ALA A 296 25.46 17.52 -19.08
CA ALA A 296 26.56 17.37 -20.04
C ALA A 296 27.94 17.24 -19.39
N HIS A 297 28.18 17.86 -18.23
CA HIS A 297 29.46 17.85 -17.54
C HIS A 297 29.53 16.73 -16.49
N ASP A 298 30.66 16.01 -16.40
CA ASP A 298 30.85 14.90 -15.45
C ASP A 298 30.71 15.37 -13.98
N ASP A 299 31.40 16.44 -13.61
CA ASP A 299 31.26 17.12 -12.30
C ASP A 299 30.05 18.07 -12.19
N GLY A 300 29.10 18.00 -13.12
CA GLY A 300 27.92 18.87 -13.16
C GLY A 300 27.09 18.75 -11.88
N VAL A 301 26.70 17.52 -11.52
CA VAL A 301 25.82 17.25 -10.36
C VAL A 301 26.53 17.55 -9.04
N THR A 302 27.81 17.18 -8.92
CA THR A 302 28.61 17.44 -7.71
C THR A 302 28.80 18.94 -7.49
N THR A 303 29.05 19.70 -8.56
CA THR A 303 29.14 21.17 -8.50
C THR A 303 27.81 21.81 -8.14
N LEU A 304 26.70 21.40 -8.77
CA LEU A 304 25.36 21.90 -8.45
C LEU A 304 25.03 21.68 -6.95
N TYR A 305 25.30 20.47 -6.45
CA TYR A 305 25.09 20.12 -5.05
C TYR A 305 25.94 20.97 -4.10
N ASN A 306 27.26 21.02 -4.33
CA ASN A 306 28.20 21.78 -3.48
C ASN A 306 27.93 23.29 -3.50
N SER A 307 27.35 23.81 -4.58
CA SER A 307 26.99 25.22 -4.73
C SER A 307 25.67 25.59 -4.05
N GLY A 308 25.04 24.67 -3.33
CA GLY A 308 23.78 24.92 -2.62
C GLY A 308 22.52 24.67 -3.47
N GLY A 309 22.62 23.91 -4.56
CA GLY A 309 21.50 23.62 -5.46
C GLY A 309 20.26 23.05 -4.75
N MET A 310 20.44 22.19 -3.74
CA MET A 310 19.33 21.65 -2.93
C MET A 310 18.50 22.74 -2.25
N LYS A 311 19.16 23.76 -1.69
CA LYS A 311 18.50 24.87 -0.98
C LYS A 311 17.73 25.78 -1.93
N VAL A 312 18.32 26.08 -3.09
CA VAL A 312 17.69 26.90 -4.12
C VAL A 312 16.50 26.17 -4.74
N LEU A 313 16.63 24.88 -5.05
CA LEU A 313 15.51 24.09 -5.57
C LEU A 313 14.36 24.04 -4.56
N ALA A 314 14.65 23.78 -3.29
CA ALA A 314 13.64 23.74 -2.24
C ALA A 314 12.93 25.09 -2.04
N SER A 315 13.64 26.22 -2.14
CA SER A 315 13.01 27.55 -2.00
C SER A 315 12.21 27.97 -3.24
N GLN A 316 12.63 27.58 -4.44
CA GLN A 316 12.03 28.03 -5.70
C GLN A 316 10.90 27.13 -6.21
N MET A 317 11.02 25.81 -6.10
CA MET A 317 10.02 24.87 -6.65
C MET A 317 8.56 25.14 -6.20
N PRO A 318 8.28 25.49 -4.92
CA PRO A 318 6.92 25.81 -4.49
C PRO A 318 6.32 27.05 -5.18
N CYS A 319 7.17 27.96 -5.69
CA CYS A 319 6.78 29.21 -6.33
C CYS A 319 6.63 29.07 -7.86
N LEU A 320 7.07 27.96 -8.46
CA LEU A 320 6.95 27.73 -9.90
C LEU A 320 5.49 27.49 -10.29
N SER A 321 5.11 27.95 -11.49
CA SER A 321 3.78 27.68 -12.03
C SER A 321 3.63 26.20 -12.38
N ASN A 322 2.47 25.63 -12.05
CA ASN A 322 2.19 24.21 -12.26
C ASN A 322 2.27 23.87 -13.76
N GLY A 323 2.96 22.77 -14.10
CA GLY A 323 3.13 22.32 -15.49
C GLY A 323 4.00 23.22 -16.36
N SER A 324 4.70 24.21 -15.79
CA SER A 324 5.68 25.02 -16.53
C SER A 324 6.92 24.21 -16.90
N HIS A 325 7.61 24.65 -17.96
CA HIS A 325 8.87 24.05 -18.37
C HIS A 325 9.95 24.17 -17.29
N ALA A 326 9.98 25.29 -16.55
CA ALA A 326 10.86 25.46 -15.40
C ALA A 326 10.62 24.39 -14.32
N MET A 327 9.35 24.04 -14.03
CA MET A 327 9.02 22.99 -13.06
C MET A 327 9.43 21.60 -13.56
N GLU A 328 9.23 21.30 -14.85
CA GLU A 328 9.73 20.07 -15.48
C GLU A 328 11.25 19.95 -15.34
N LEU A 329 12.00 21.00 -15.68
CA LEU A 329 13.46 21.01 -15.57
C LEU A 329 13.93 20.91 -14.12
N ALA A 330 13.24 21.55 -13.17
CA ALA A 330 13.52 21.41 -11.74
C ALA A 330 13.34 19.96 -11.26
N MET A 331 12.25 19.30 -11.66
CA MET A 331 12.03 17.88 -11.35
C MET A 331 13.13 16.99 -11.94
N LYS A 332 13.53 17.25 -13.20
CA LYS A 332 14.63 16.52 -13.85
C LYS A 332 15.98 16.74 -13.15
N LEU A 333 16.24 17.95 -12.66
CA LEU A 333 17.42 18.22 -11.83
C LEU A 333 17.40 17.43 -10.52
N VAL A 334 16.26 17.39 -9.82
CA VAL A 334 16.09 16.56 -8.60
C VAL A 334 16.34 15.08 -8.92
N GLN A 335 15.78 14.57 -10.02
CA GLN A 335 16.00 13.20 -10.48
C GLN A 335 17.49 12.92 -10.79
N LEU A 336 18.19 13.85 -11.44
CA LEU A 336 19.63 13.75 -11.71
C LEU A 336 20.44 13.73 -10.42
N MET A 337 20.09 14.55 -9.44
CA MET A 337 20.79 14.59 -8.15
C MET A 337 20.62 13.28 -7.37
N ILE A 338 19.41 12.74 -7.31
CA ILE A 338 19.14 11.48 -6.60
C ILE A 338 19.81 10.28 -7.30
N SER A 339 19.89 10.29 -8.63
CA SER A 339 20.48 9.18 -9.40
C SER A 339 22.01 9.18 -9.41
N LYS A 340 22.66 10.35 -9.39
CA LYS A 340 24.12 10.47 -9.48
C LYS A 340 24.84 10.69 -8.15
N LEU A 341 24.16 11.14 -7.09
CA LEU A 341 24.78 11.32 -5.77
C LEU A 341 24.53 10.12 -4.86
N SER A 342 25.43 9.93 -3.89
CA SER A 342 25.23 8.95 -2.82
C SER A 342 24.00 9.30 -1.97
N GLY A 343 23.16 8.31 -1.66
CA GLY A 343 21.94 8.50 -0.88
C GLY A 343 22.18 9.22 0.46
N GLU A 344 23.29 8.93 1.15
CA GLU A 344 23.66 9.60 2.41
C GLU A 344 23.72 11.14 2.28
N LYS A 345 24.35 11.65 1.21
CA LYS A 345 24.45 13.11 0.97
C LYS A 345 23.08 13.75 0.77
N VAL A 346 22.22 13.14 -0.04
CA VAL A 346 20.94 13.74 -0.42
C VAL A 346 19.91 13.61 0.70
N TYR A 347 19.78 12.41 1.28
CA TYR A 347 18.72 12.09 2.23
C TYR A 347 19.07 12.45 3.68
N VAL A 348 20.33 12.33 4.09
CA VAL A 348 20.77 12.66 5.46
C VAL A 348 21.31 14.09 5.53
N GLY A 349 21.99 14.57 4.48
CA GLY A 349 22.54 15.92 4.44
C GLY A 349 21.49 17.04 4.29
N HIS A 350 20.41 16.79 3.53
CA HIS A 350 19.38 17.80 3.21
C HIS A 350 17.93 17.26 3.28
N PRO A 351 17.51 16.60 4.38
CA PRO A 351 16.17 16.02 4.48
C PRO A 351 15.05 17.07 4.45
N SER A 352 15.29 18.25 5.05
CA SER A 352 14.33 19.34 5.10
C SER A 352 14.08 19.95 3.72
N GLU A 353 15.13 20.26 2.97
CA GLU A 353 15.03 20.74 1.60
C GLU A 353 14.31 19.71 0.71
N LEU A 354 14.65 18.43 0.84
CA LEU A 354 14.01 17.36 0.08
C LEU A 354 12.52 17.20 0.43
N SER A 355 12.12 17.37 1.69
CA SER A 355 10.68 17.34 2.06
C SER A 355 9.87 18.47 1.41
N ILE A 356 10.46 19.66 1.26
CA ILE A 356 9.80 20.80 0.59
C ILE A 356 9.63 20.50 -0.90
N MET A 357 10.66 19.93 -1.53
CA MET A 357 10.59 19.50 -2.93
C MET A 357 9.55 18.38 -3.13
N VAL A 358 9.46 17.41 -2.23
CA VAL A 358 8.42 16.36 -2.25
C VAL A 358 7.02 16.98 -2.23
N ALA A 359 6.78 17.99 -1.39
CA ALA A 359 5.49 18.69 -1.36
C ALA A 359 5.18 19.41 -2.68
N ALA A 360 6.18 20.07 -3.30
CA ALA A 360 6.02 20.72 -4.60
C ALA A 360 5.75 19.73 -5.74
N ILE A 361 6.43 18.58 -5.75
CA ILE A 361 6.22 17.51 -6.74
C ILE A 361 4.85 16.84 -6.55
N ALA A 362 4.44 16.59 -5.31
CA ALA A 362 3.12 16.06 -4.98
C ALA A 362 2.00 16.95 -5.55
N LYS A 363 2.16 18.27 -5.49
CA LYS A 363 1.23 19.22 -6.10
C LYS A 363 1.13 19.06 -7.62
N GLN A 364 2.24 18.81 -8.33
CA GLN A 364 2.20 18.51 -9.77
C GLN A 364 1.47 17.20 -10.07
N PHE A 365 1.74 16.16 -9.27
CA PHE A 365 1.06 14.87 -9.40
C PHE A 365 -0.45 14.97 -9.19
N ALA A 366 -0.90 15.84 -8.28
CA ALA A 366 -2.31 16.09 -8.02
C ALA A 366 -3.01 16.83 -9.17
N LEU A 367 -2.38 17.89 -9.70
CA LEU A 367 -3.04 18.87 -10.57
C LEU A 367 -2.89 18.60 -12.08
N LEU A 368 -1.86 17.88 -12.50
CA LEU A 368 -1.58 17.66 -13.92
C LEU A 368 -2.32 16.44 -14.47
N HIS A 369 -2.63 16.50 -15.77
CA HIS A 369 -3.26 15.42 -16.55
C HIS A 369 -2.49 15.11 -17.85
N ASN A 370 -1.19 15.45 -17.89
CA ASN A 370 -0.30 15.20 -19.02
C ASN A 370 0.87 14.26 -18.60
N ALA A 371 1.85 14.06 -19.48
CA ALA A 371 3.00 13.18 -19.22
C ALA A 371 3.78 13.53 -17.94
N LEU A 372 3.88 14.83 -17.60
CA LEU A 372 4.57 15.29 -16.39
C LEU A 372 3.93 14.78 -15.10
N LYS A 373 2.64 14.43 -15.11
CA LYS A 373 1.97 13.78 -13.97
C LYS A 373 2.66 12.45 -13.64
N PHE A 374 2.98 11.65 -14.66
CA PHE A 374 3.62 10.34 -14.48
C PHE A 374 5.10 10.50 -14.14
N GLU A 375 5.79 11.49 -14.70
CA GLU A 375 7.15 11.84 -14.26
C GLU A 375 7.16 12.23 -12.76
N ALA A 376 6.17 12.99 -12.29
CA ALA A 376 6.01 13.31 -10.87
C ALA A 376 5.75 12.06 -10.03
N LEU A 377 4.88 11.15 -10.49
CA LEU A 377 4.62 9.87 -9.82
C LEU A 377 5.90 9.05 -9.65
N HIS A 378 6.64 8.81 -10.74
CA HIS A 378 7.86 8.02 -10.70
C HIS A 378 8.94 8.67 -9.83
N LEU A 379 9.05 10.00 -9.87
CA LEU A 379 10.01 10.73 -9.03
C LEU A 379 9.64 10.64 -7.55
N LEU A 380 8.35 10.75 -7.19
CA LEU A 380 7.90 10.57 -5.81
C LEU A 380 8.18 9.15 -5.30
N VAL A 381 7.90 8.12 -6.12
CA VAL A 381 8.23 6.73 -5.78
C VAL A 381 9.73 6.57 -5.59
N ALA A 382 10.56 7.08 -6.50
CA ALA A 382 12.02 7.00 -6.40
C ALA A 382 12.55 7.69 -5.14
N ILE A 383 11.98 8.83 -4.75
CA ILE A 383 12.36 9.54 -3.54
C ILE A 383 11.97 8.72 -2.29
N LEU A 384 10.71 8.33 -2.18
CA LEU A 384 10.15 7.79 -0.94
C LEU A 384 10.50 6.32 -0.68
N SER A 385 10.72 5.53 -1.74
CA SER A 385 11.07 4.09 -1.63
C SER A 385 12.57 3.80 -1.49
N SER A 386 13.40 4.84 -1.41
CA SER A 386 14.85 4.69 -1.22
C SER A 386 15.19 4.08 0.14
N ASN A 387 16.22 3.23 0.20
CA ASN A 387 16.72 2.65 1.46
C ASN A 387 17.26 3.69 2.45
N TYR A 388 17.57 4.92 1.99
CA TYR A 388 18.08 6.01 2.83
C TYR A 388 16.97 6.98 3.27
N SER A 389 15.70 6.70 2.97
CA SER A 389 14.59 7.62 3.18
C SER A 389 14.16 7.77 4.65
N GLY A 390 14.71 6.98 5.58
CA GLY A 390 14.32 7.01 7.01
C GLY A 390 14.38 8.41 7.65
N THR A 391 15.44 9.19 7.41
CA THR A 391 15.54 10.57 7.91
C THR A 391 14.52 11.50 7.26
N LEU A 392 14.30 11.36 5.95
CA LEU A 392 13.29 12.12 5.22
C LEU A 392 11.87 11.80 5.74
N HIS A 393 11.57 10.53 5.99
CA HIS A 393 10.28 10.08 6.54
C HIS A 393 10.01 10.72 7.91
N ALA A 394 11.03 10.82 8.77
CA ALA A 394 10.89 11.49 10.06
C ALA A 394 10.54 12.98 9.90
N VAL A 395 11.19 13.68 8.96
CA VAL A 395 10.88 15.09 8.67
C VAL A 395 9.47 15.24 8.10
N LEU A 396 9.10 14.43 7.11
CA LEU A 396 7.76 14.44 6.50
C LEU A 396 6.65 14.17 7.54
N ARG A 397 6.87 13.26 8.49
CA ARG A 397 5.92 12.98 9.58
C ARG A 397 5.71 14.19 10.51
N SER A 398 6.74 15.02 10.68
CA SER A 398 6.66 16.24 11.51
C SER A 398 6.11 17.47 10.78
N MET A 399 5.83 17.36 9.48
CA MET A 399 5.50 18.49 8.62
C MET A 399 4.02 18.91 8.77
N LYS A 400 3.77 19.98 9.53
CA LYS A 400 2.40 20.43 9.90
C LYS A 400 1.70 21.32 8.87
N CYS A 401 2.40 21.83 7.84
CA CYS A 401 1.95 22.99 7.06
C CYS A 401 1.93 22.77 5.53
N SER A 402 1.90 21.52 5.07
CA SER A 402 1.88 21.22 3.63
C SER A 402 0.80 20.22 3.28
N ASP A 403 -0.03 20.55 2.29
CA ASP A 403 -1.09 19.70 1.74
C ASP A 403 -0.56 18.52 0.90
N TRP A 404 0.70 18.12 1.09
CA TRP A 404 1.35 17.09 0.27
C TRP A 404 0.63 15.73 0.37
N LEU A 405 0.17 15.36 1.57
CA LEU A 405 -0.63 14.15 1.79
C LEU A 405 -1.93 14.18 1.00
N THR A 406 -2.61 15.34 0.99
CA THR A 406 -3.85 15.55 0.23
C THR A 406 -3.57 15.52 -1.28
N CYS A 407 -2.47 16.14 -1.72
CA CYS A 407 -2.04 16.15 -3.11
C CYS A 407 -1.74 14.74 -3.62
N ILE A 408 -0.98 13.93 -2.86
CA ILE A 408 -0.73 12.53 -3.22
C ILE A 408 -2.04 11.76 -3.28
N ARG A 409 -2.94 11.92 -2.30
CA ARG A 409 -4.22 11.23 -2.28
C ARG A 409 -5.04 11.53 -3.54
N ILE A 410 -5.12 12.80 -3.94
CA ILE A 410 -5.81 13.23 -5.17
C ILE A 410 -5.17 12.63 -6.41
N GLY A 411 -3.84 12.71 -6.53
CA GLY A 411 -3.12 12.15 -7.67
C GLY A 411 -3.29 10.63 -7.79
N VAL A 412 -3.26 9.91 -6.67
CA VAL A 412 -3.51 8.45 -6.61
C VAL A 412 -4.94 8.14 -7.05
N ILE A 413 -5.94 8.84 -6.50
CA ILE A 413 -7.35 8.65 -6.91
C ILE A 413 -7.49 8.84 -8.41
N ASP A 414 -6.88 9.90 -8.96
CA ASP A 414 -6.93 10.21 -10.38
C ASP A 414 -6.28 9.13 -11.26
N VAL A 415 -5.10 8.61 -10.88
CA VAL A 415 -4.44 7.53 -11.62
C VAL A 415 -5.23 6.22 -11.54
N LEU A 416 -5.71 5.83 -10.36
CA LEU A 416 -6.36 4.55 -10.15
C LEU A 416 -7.75 4.48 -10.81
N GLN A 417 -8.52 5.56 -10.78
CA GLN A 417 -9.86 5.60 -11.36
C GLN A 417 -9.87 5.69 -12.90
N ASN A 418 -8.81 6.22 -13.50
CA ASN A 418 -8.73 6.44 -14.94
C ASN A 418 -8.16 5.23 -15.69
N ARG A 419 -8.25 5.28 -17.02
CA ARG A 419 -7.66 4.29 -17.93
C ARG A 419 -6.19 4.60 -18.15
N VAL A 420 -5.37 4.15 -17.19
CA VAL A 420 -3.91 4.28 -17.19
C VAL A 420 -3.27 2.91 -17.40
N ALA A 421 -2.05 2.87 -17.94
CA ALA A 421 -1.29 1.63 -18.10
C ALA A 421 -1.11 0.89 -16.75
N PRO A 422 -1.12 -0.46 -16.74
CA PRO A 422 -0.98 -1.23 -15.49
C PRO A 422 0.29 -0.91 -14.70
N ALA A 423 1.40 -0.67 -15.39
CA ALA A 423 2.67 -0.31 -14.75
C ALA A 423 2.56 0.98 -13.91
N ASP A 424 1.91 2.01 -14.42
CA ASP A 424 1.75 3.28 -13.69
C ASP A 424 0.71 3.18 -12.57
N LYS A 425 -0.33 2.36 -12.74
CA LYS A 425 -1.25 2.03 -11.64
C LYS A 425 -0.52 1.32 -10.51
N PHE A 426 0.38 0.40 -10.83
CA PHE A 426 1.20 -0.26 -9.85
C PHE A 426 2.17 0.72 -9.16
N GLN A 427 2.79 1.64 -9.90
CA GLN A 427 3.60 2.71 -9.30
C GLN A 427 2.80 3.59 -8.32
N ALA A 428 1.52 3.85 -8.60
CA ALA A 428 0.64 4.52 -7.64
C ALA A 428 0.40 3.67 -6.38
N LEU A 429 0.30 2.34 -6.48
CA LEU A 429 0.23 1.45 -5.31
C LEU A 429 1.53 1.46 -4.48
N ILE A 430 2.69 1.47 -5.13
CA ILE A 430 3.98 1.63 -4.43
C ILE A 430 4.03 2.96 -3.68
N LEU A 431 3.57 4.05 -4.31
CA LEU A 431 3.50 5.36 -3.68
C LEU A 431 2.58 5.36 -2.46
N VAL A 432 1.42 4.69 -2.54
CA VAL A 432 0.51 4.51 -1.40
C VAL A 432 1.22 3.79 -0.27
N GLU A 433 1.85 2.65 -0.56
CA GLU A 433 2.56 1.84 0.45
C GLU A 433 3.60 2.69 1.19
N CYS A 434 4.43 3.44 0.46
CA CYS A 434 5.42 4.35 1.04
C CYS A 434 4.77 5.41 1.96
N VAL A 435 3.62 5.97 1.59
CA VAL A 435 2.92 6.96 2.42
C VAL A 435 2.36 6.31 3.68
N LEU A 436 1.80 5.10 3.59
CA LEU A 436 1.29 4.38 4.76
C LEU A 436 2.42 4.07 5.75
N SER A 437 3.62 3.72 5.28
CA SER A 437 4.78 3.54 6.17
C SER A 437 5.20 4.83 6.90
N ILE A 438 4.88 6.01 6.34
CA ILE A 438 5.20 7.31 6.96
C ILE A 438 4.13 7.72 7.95
N VAL A 439 2.86 7.77 7.56
CA VAL A 439 1.78 8.41 8.35
C VAL A 439 0.76 7.44 8.94
N GLY A 440 0.81 6.16 8.58
CA GLY A 440 -0.16 5.15 9.01
C GLY A 440 -1.36 5.02 8.08
N GLU A 441 -2.21 4.06 8.40
CA GLU A 441 -3.28 3.53 7.56
C GLU A 441 -4.47 4.50 7.47
N GLU A 442 -4.65 5.33 8.50
CA GLU A 442 -5.70 6.34 8.59
C GLU A 442 -5.68 7.30 7.40
N TRP A 443 -4.52 7.51 6.76
CA TRP A 443 -4.39 8.36 5.58
C TRP A 443 -5.21 7.89 4.37
N LEU A 444 -5.58 6.61 4.29
CA LEU A 444 -6.45 6.12 3.21
C LEU A 444 -7.85 6.77 3.25
N ILE A 445 -8.21 7.39 4.38
CA ILE A 445 -9.50 8.01 4.61
C ILE A 445 -9.29 9.47 4.96
N GLY A 446 -9.87 10.37 4.18
CA GLY A 446 -9.85 11.77 4.54
C GLY A 446 -10.25 12.71 3.42
N PRO A 447 -10.31 14.02 3.72
CA PRO A 447 -10.76 15.01 2.77
C PRO A 447 -9.86 15.04 1.54
N THR A 448 -10.46 15.22 0.36
CA THR A 448 -9.75 15.40 -0.91
C THR A 448 -9.93 16.81 -1.45
N THR A 449 -10.28 17.77 -0.59
CA THR A 449 -10.51 19.15 -1.00
C THR A 449 -9.19 19.90 -0.95
N LEU A 450 -8.65 20.25 -2.11
CA LEU A 450 -7.69 21.34 -2.22
C LEU A 450 -8.45 22.65 -2.40
N LEU A 451 -7.93 23.74 -1.84
CA LEU A 451 -8.55 25.08 -1.89
C LEU A 451 -8.87 25.58 -3.32
N ASP A 452 -8.31 24.95 -4.37
CA ASP A 452 -8.47 25.34 -5.77
C ASP A 452 -9.07 24.26 -6.72
N ALA A 453 -9.45 23.07 -6.24
CA ALA A 453 -9.89 21.97 -7.12
C ALA A 453 -11.42 21.81 -7.22
N ARG A 454 -11.95 21.74 -8.46
CA ARG A 454 -13.38 21.62 -8.80
C ARG A 454 -14.03 20.25 -8.49
N SER A 455 -13.28 19.27 -8.00
CA SER A 455 -13.80 17.91 -7.71
C SER A 455 -13.47 17.49 -6.29
N SER A 456 -14.47 17.52 -5.41
CA SER A 456 -14.40 16.79 -4.14
C SER A 456 -14.76 15.32 -4.39
N PHE A 457 -13.84 14.43 -4.02
CA PHE A 457 -14.15 13.01 -3.96
C PHE A 457 -14.67 12.67 -2.56
N PRO A 458 -15.50 11.63 -2.44
CA PRO A 458 -15.82 11.05 -1.14
C PRO A 458 -14.56 10.69 -0.36
N ALA A 459 -14.57 10.90 0.96
CA ALA A 459 -13.39 10.71 1.82
C ALA A 459 -12.88 9.25 1.83
N ASP A 460 -13.73 8.30 1.48
CA ASP A 460 -13.50 6.86 1.37
C ASP A 460 -13.13 6.40 -0.05
N ARG A 461 -13.03 7.30 -1.02
CA ARG A 461 -12.77 6.93 -2.42
C ARG A 461 -11.37 6.31 -2.59
N CYS A 462 -10.38 6.81 -1.86
CA CYS A 462 -9.00 6.33 -1.94
C CYS A 462 -8.90 4.86 -1.51
N ILE A 463 -9.37 4.54 -0.29
CA ILE A 463 -9.34 3.16 0.23
C ILE A 463 -10.02 2.16 -0.72
N LEU A 464 -11.18 2.51 -1.29
CA LEU A 464 -11.90 1.62 -2.21
C LEU A 464 -11.11 1.38 -3.51
N LEU A 465 -10.48 2.42 -4.08
CA LEU A 465 -9.68 2.27 -5.29
C LEU A 465 -8.38 1.48 -5.04
N VAL A 466 -7.72 1.71 -3.90
CA VAL A 466 -6.53 0.96 -3.50
C VAL A 466 -6.87 -0.51 -3.29
N LEU A 467 -7.96 -0.83 -2.59
CA LEU A 467 -8.43 -2.21 -2.39
C LEU A 467 -8.72 -2.90 -3.72
N GLU A 468 -9.55 -2.29 -4.58
CA GLU A 468 -9.93 -2.91 -5.85
C GLU A 468 -8.75 -3.08 -6.80
N THR A 469 -7.86 -2.08 -6.88
CA THR A 469 -6.67 -2.18 -7.74
C THR A 469 -5.72 -3.25 -7.20
N SER A 470 -5.45 -3.27 -5.89
CA SER A 470 -4.59 -4.28 -5.28
C SER A 470 -5.14 -5.69 -5.47
N ARG A 471 -6.46 -5.88 -5.34
CA ARG A 471 -7.13 -7.17 -5.61
C ARG A 471 -6.91 -7.63 -7.05
N VAL A 472 -7.05 -6.73 -8.03
CA VAL A 472 -6.83 -7.05 -9.45
C VAL A 472 -5.36 -7.41 -9.70
N GLU A 473 -4.42 -6.64 -9.16
CA GLU A 473 -2.98 -6.91 -9.31
C GLU A 473 -2.60 -8.24 -8.64
N ILE A 474 -3.12 -8.54 -7.44
CA ILE A 474 -2.94 -9.85 -6.78
C ILE A 474 -3.45 -10.98 -7.68
N ALA A 475 -4.64 -10.85 -8.25
CA ALA A 475 -5.21 -11.87 -9.13
C ALA A 475 -4.29 -12.15 -10.35
N VAL A 476 -3.79 -11.08 -10.98
CA VAL A 476 -2.90 -11.19 -12.15
C VAL A 476 -1.57 -11.80 -11.76
N VAL A 477 -0.91 -11.28 -10.72
CA VAL A 477 0.41 -11.71 -10.29
C VAL A 477 0.38 -13.16 -9.79
N LEU A 478 -0.62 -13.56 -9.01
CA LEU A 478 -0.75 -14.95 -8.54
C LEU A 478 -0.97 -15.93 -9.71
N ASN A 479 -1.78 -15.55 -10.70
CA ASN A 479 -1.98 -16.38 -11.88
C ASN A 479 -0.69 -16.53 -12.72
N GLU A 480 0.07 -15.46 -12.88
CA GLU A 480 1.38 -15.50 -13.55
C GLU A 480 2.40 -16.33 -12.75
N LEU A 481 2.43 -16.21 -11.42
CA LEU A 481 3.30 -17.01 -10.56
C LEU A 481 2.95 -18.50 -10.62
N ALA A 482 1.65 -18.85 -10.60
CA ALA A 482 1.19 -20.22 -10.76
C ALA A 482 1.66 -20.82 -12.10
N TYR A 483 1.47 -20.08 -13.21
CA TYR A 483 1.95 -20.49 -14.53
C TYR A 483 3.47 -20.70 -14.56
N LEU A 484 4.23 -19.74 -14.01
CA LEU A 484 5.70 -19.82 -13.97
C LEU A 484 6.21 -20.99 -13.11
N LYS A 485 5.48 -21.34 -12.04
CA LYS A 485 5.89 -22.41 -11.11
C LYS A 485 5.48 -23.80 -11.58
N TYR A 486 4.28 -23.95 -12.15
CA TYR A 486 3.68 -25.27 -12.35
C TYR A 486 3.59 -25.67 -13.83
N GLU A 487 3.47 -24.71 -14.75
CA GLU A 487 3.21 -25.00 -16.17
C GLU A 487 4.40 -24.68 -17.10
N ALA A 488 5.31 -23.80 -16.69
CA ALA A 488 6.47 -23.44 -17.51
C ALA A 488 7.50 -24.58 -17.62
N SER A 489 8.00 -24.83 -18.84
CA SER A 489 9.03 -25.85 -19.10
C SER A 489 10.39 -25.48 -18.48
N GLU A 490 11.08 -26.45 -17.88
CA GLU A 490 12.45 -26.31 -17.34
C GLU A 490 13.48 -25.73 -18.35
N ASN A 491 13.18 -25.79 -19.66
CA ASN A 491 14.07 -25.28 -20.71
C ASN A 491 13.96 -23.76 -20.95
N SER A 492 13.04 -23.04 -20.30
CA SER A 492 13.03 -21.57 -20.33
C SER A 492 13.96 -21.01 -19.25
N SER A 493 15.28 -21.08 -19.49
CA SER A 493 16.31 -20.45 -18.65
C SER A 493 16.31 -18.91 -18.78
N ARG A 494 15.16 -18.26 -18.59
CA ARG A 494 14.96 -16.80 -18.66
C ARG A 494 13.70 -16.39 -17.89
N SER A 495 13.85 -16.08 -16.60
CA SER A 495 13.03 -15.05 -15.90
C SER A 495 13.34 -14.86 -14.40
N SER A 496 14.47 -15.30 -13.81
CA SER A 496 14.73 -15.11 -12.37
C SER A 496 14.46 -13.66 -11.90
N GLU A 497 14.89 -12.66 -12.68
CA GLU A 497 14.61 -11.25 -12.40
C GLU A 497 13.12 -10.87 -12.52
N ALA A 498 12.39 -11.42 -13.51
CA ALA A 498 10.96 -11.16 -13.65
C ALA A 498 10.15 -11.87 -12.56
N PHE A 499 10.54 -13.06 -12.15
CA PHE A 499 9.95 -13.79 -11.03
C PHE A 499 10.16 -13.02 -9.72
N THR A 500 11.38 -12.57 -9.43
CA THR A 500 11.68 -11.72 -8.26
C THR A 500 10.90 -10.41 -8.29
N LEU A 501 10.76 -9.77 -9.46
CA LEU A 501 9.93 -8.57 -9.62
C LEU A 501 8.46 -8.86 -9.28
N LYS A 502 7.91 -9.99 -9.74
CA LYS A 502 6.53 -10.40 -9.43
C LYS A 502 6.34 -10.69 -7.94
N LEU A 503 7.30 -11.34 -7.29
CA LEU A 503 7.30 -11.54 -5.83
C LEU A 503 7.30 -10.22 -5.08
N ARG A 504 8.17 -9.27 -5.48
CA ARG A 504 8.19 -7.92 -4.90
C ARG A 504 6.85 -7.22 -5.07
N ASN A 505 6.27 -7.28 -6.27
CA ASN A 505 4.98 -6.65 -6.55
C ASN A 505 3.86 -7.28 -5.71
N LEU A 506 3.85 -8.60 -5.57
CA LEU A 506 2.91 -9.31 -4.71
C LEU A 506 3.06 -8.87 -3.25
N GLY A 507 4.30 -8.77 -2.75
CA GLY A 507 4.59 -8.31 -1.39
C GLY A 507 4.05 -6.92 -1.10
N ILE A 508 4.19 -5.97 -2.05
CA ILE A 508 3.63 -4.61 -1.93
C ILE A 508 2.10 -4.66 -1.89
N ALA A 509 1.47 -5.42 -2.79
CA ALA A 509 0.01 -5.54 -2.82
C ALA A 509 -0.52 -6.21 -1.54
N PHE A 510 0.14 -7.24 -1.02
CA PHE A 510 -0.22 -7.87 0.25
C PHE A 510 -0.04 -6.93 1.43
N SER A 511 1.05 -6.16 1.48
CA SER A 511 1.27 -5.12 2.50
C SER A 511 0.10 -4.13 2.53
N LEU A 512 -0.36 -3.65 1.37
CA LEU A 512 -1.51 -2.76 1.27
C LEU A 512 -2.80 -3.39 1.81
N ILE A 513 -3.04 -4.67 1.53
CA ILE A 513 -4.21 -5.37 2.06
C ILE A 513 -4.11 -5.55 3.57
N GLU A 514 -2.96 -5.94 4.11
CA GLU A 514 -2.73 -6.02 5.57
C GLU A 514 -2.99 -4.68 6.25
N LYS A 515 -2.54 -3.58 5.64
CA LYS A 515 -2.78 -2.20 6.13
C LYS A 515 -4.26 -1.81 6.08
N ILE A 516 -5.00 -2.27 5.07
CA ILE A 516 -6.46 -2.08 5.01
C ILE A 516 -7.16 -2.93 6.08
N ILE A 517 -6.71 -4.16 6.34
CA ILE A 517 -7.23 -5.01 7.42
C ILE A 517 -7.01 -4.32 8.77
N GLU A 518 -5.78 -3.86 9.04
CA GLU A 518 -5.41 -3.13 10.25
C GLU A 518 -6.27 -1.86 10.46
N LEU A 519 -6.49 -1.09 9.39
CA LEU A 519 -7.40 0.04 9.43
C LEU A 519 -8.82 -0.38 9.81
N VAL A 520 -9.36 -1.42 9.16
CA VAL A 520 -10.72 -1.92 9.44
C VAL A 520 -10.86 -2.35 10.90
N SER A 521 -9.83 -2.98 11.47
CA SER A 521 -9.79 -3.36 12.88
C SER A 521 -9.78 -2.16 13.83
N ASN A 522 -9.11 -1.08 13.44
CA ASN A 522 -9.00 0.12 14.27
C ASN A 522 -10.24 1.04 14.23
N LEU A 523 -11.08 0.93 13.19
CA LEU A 523 -12.30 1.74 13.03
C LEU A 523 -13.36 1.54 14.11
N GLU A 524 -13.29 0.45 14.87
CA GLU A 524 -14.27 0.10 15.89
C GLU A 524 -13.93 0.63 17.29
N ASN A 525 -12.78 1.30 17.44
CA ASN A 525 -12.43 2.01 18.68
C ASN A 525 -13.18 3.35 18.76
N GLU A 526 -14.03 3.53 19.77
CA GLU A 526 -14.91 4.71 19.96
C GLU A 526 -14.19 6.06 20.03
N GLU A 527 -12.86 6.08 20.18
CA GLU A 527 -12.03 7.29 20.22
C GLU A 527 -11.65 7.83 18.83
N SER A 528 -11.84 7.07 17.74
CA SER A 528 -11.43 7.51 16.41
C SER A 528 -12.52 8.35 15.71
N ASN A 529 -12.21 9.59 15.36
CA ASN A 529 -13.08 10.48 14.55
C ASN A 529 -13.37 9.91 13.14
N ILE A 530 -12.70 8.83 12.74
CA ILE A 530 -12.72 8.21 11.41
C ILE A 530 -13.99 7.39 11.18
N ALA A 531 -14.56 6.79 12.23
CA ALA A 531 -15.80 6.01 12.13
C ALA A 531 -16.98 6.85 11.58
N SER A 532 -16.95 8.17 11.76
CA SER A 532 -17.94 9.10 11.22
C SER A 532 -17.80 9.37 9.70
N LEU A 533 -16.61 9.13 9.12
CA LEU A 533 -16.30 9.41 7.72
C LEU A 533 -16.65 8.24 6.78
N ILE A 534 -16.88 7.05 7.33
CA ILE A 534 -17.15 5.84 6.56
C ILE A 534 -18.63 5.50 6.65
N SER A 535 -19.30 5.45 5.51
CA SER A 535 -20.68 4.97 5.46
C SER A 535 -20.73 3.45 5.66
N GLU A 536 -21.82 2.94 6.23
CA GLU A 536 -22.07 1.49 6.33
C GLU A 536 -21.96 0.78 4.97
N SER A 537 -22.42 1.45 3.90
CA SER A 537 -22.29 0.93 2.54
C SER A 537 -20.85 0.77 2.07
N THR A 538 -19.94 1.60 2.58
CA THR A 538 -18.51 1.56 2.30
C THR A 538 -17.86 0.41 3.06
N SER A 539 -18.16 0.24 4.34
CA SER A 539 -17.69 -0.91 5.13
C SER A 539 -18.06 -2.24 4.47
N ILE A 540 -19.29 -2.37 3.97
CA ILE A 540 -19.73 -3.57 3.22
C ILE A 540 -18.87 -3.80 1.98
N LYS A 541 -18.55 -2.75 1.21
CA LYS A 541 -17.68 -2.87 0.02
C LYS A 541 -16.27 -3.28 0.40
N ILE A 542 -15.71 -2.72 1.45
CA ILE A 542 -14.36 -3.07 1.94
C ILE A 542 -14.34 -4.54 2.35
N ILE A 543 -15.28 -4.99 3.20
CA ILE A 543 -15.36 -6.39 3.64
C ILE A 543 -15.60 -7.33 2.44
N THR A 544 -16.41 -6.93 1.47
CA THR A 544 -16.64 -7.72 0.25
C THR A 544 -15.35 -7.86 -0.56
N GLY A 545 -14.64 -6.75 -0.81
CA GLY A 545 -13.38 -6.76 -1.54
C GLY A 545 -12.28 -7.56 -0.85
N LEU A 546 -12.20 -7.50 0.49
CA LEU A 546 -11.29 -8.32 1.29
C LEU A 546 -11.63 -9.81 1.17
N ASN A 547 -12.91 -10.19 1.33
CA ASN A 547 -13.36 -11.58 1.15
C ASN A 547 -13.03 -12.12 -0.25
N GLU A 548 -13.23 -11.32 -1.29
CA GLU A 548 -12.87 -11.70 -2.66
C GLU A 548 -11.36 -11.86 -2.83
N THR A 549 -10.56 -10.95 -2.27
CA THR A 549 -9.09 -11.02 -2.31
C THR A 549 -8.57 -12.26 -1.62
N ILE A 550 -9.00 -12.52 -0.39
CA ILE A 550 -8.62 -13.73 0.37
C ILE A 550 -9.14 -14.99 -0.32
N GLY A 551 -10.32 -14.93 -0.95
CA GLY A 551 -10.84 -16.00 -1.77
C GLY A 551 -9.89 -16.40 -2.91
N LEU A 552 -9.28 -15.43 -3.59
CA LEU A 552 -8.29 -15.63 -4.66
C LEU A 552 -6.98 -16.22 -4.12
N VAL A 553 -6.47 -15.68 -3.01
CA VAL A 553 -5.25 -16.17 -2.35
C VAL A 553 -5.42 -17.62 -1.90
N LEU A 554 -6.58 -17.97 -1.34
CA LEU A 554 -6.90 -19.34 -0.97
C LEU A 554 -6.93 -20.29 -2.17
N ASP A 555 -7.38 -19.82 -3.34
CA ASP A 555 -7.42 -20.63 -4.56
C ASP A 555 -6.02 -20.84 -5.13
N TYR A 556 -5.13 -19.85 -5.03
CA TYR A 556 -3.70 -20.03 -5.32
C TYR A 556 -3.03 -21.05 -4.38
N LEU A 557 -3.32 -21.00 -3.08
CA LEU A 557 -2.82 -21.98 -2.11
C LEU A 557 -3.38 -23.39 -2.38
N GLN A 558 -4.61 -23.49 -2.89
CA GLN A 558 -5.19 -24.77 -3.31
C GLN A 558 -4.48 -25.33 -4.53
N ASP A 559 -4.17 -24.50 -5.52
CA ASP A 559 -3.41 -24.91 -6.69
C ASP A 559 -2.01 -25.43 -6.31
N ALA A 560 -1.33 -24.74 -5.39
CA ALA A 560 -0.06 -25.21 -4.82
C ALA A 560 -0.19 -26.57 -4.11
N LYS A 561 -1.26 -26.77 -3.34
CA LYS A 561 -1.58 -28.05 -2.67
C LYS A 561 -1.78 -29.17 -3.68
N ASP A 562 -2.52 -28.92 -4.76
CA ASP A 562 -2.83 -29.90 -5.79
C ASP A 562 -1.58 -30.31 -6.60
N HIS A 563 -0.61 -29.40 -6.75
CA HIS A 563 0.72 -29.67 -7.30
C HIS A 563 1.72 -30.24 -6.29
N GLY A 564 1.33 -30.42 -5.02
CA GLY A 564 2.18 -30.98 -3.97
C GLY A 564 3.30 -30.06 -3.49
N VAL A 565 3.27 -28.77 -3.85
CA VAL A 565 4.27 -27.79 -3.44
C VAL A 565 3.91 -27.25 -2.06
N ARG A 566 4.89 -27.14 -1.17
CA ARG A 566 4.70 -26.65 0.22
C ARG A 566 5.69 -25.58 0.65
N LYS A 567 6.72 -25.34 -0.17
CA LYS A 567 7.79 -24.39 0.13
C LYS A 567 7.72 -23.19 -0.81
N GLY A 568 7.88 -21.99 -0.26
CA GLY A 568 8.05 -20.76 -1.00
C GLY A 568 7.57 -19.53 -0.24
N ASP A 569 8.31 -18.44 -0.36
CA ASP A 569 8.03 -17.20 0.36
C ASP A 569 6.70 -16.55 -0.05
N ASP A 570 6.28 -16.72 -1.30
CA ASP A 570 4.95 -16.32 -1.77
C ASP A 570 3.82 -17.14 -1.14
N LEU A 571 4.04 -18.44 -0.91
CA LEU A 571 3.07 -19.29 -0.22
C LEU A 571 2.98 -18.89 1.26
N LEU A 572 4.13 -18.65 1.89
CA LEU A 572 4.18 -18.22 3.29
C LEU A 572 3.52 -16.83 3.47
N ALA A 573 3.81 -15.88 2.57
CA ALA A 573 3.16 -14.56 2.55
C ALA A 573 1.64 -14.68 2.29
N SER A 574 1.22 -15.62 1.45
CA SER A 574 -0.19 -15.95 1.22
C SER A 574 -0.88 -16.53 2.46
N VAL A 575 -0.20 -17.37 3.24
CA VAL A 575 -0.72 -17.86 4.53
C VAL A 575 -0.80 -16.72 5.54
N ARG A 576 0.19 -15.81 5.56
CA ARG A 576 0.21 -14.66 6.46
C ARG A 576 -0.98 -13.73 6.26
N ILE A 577 -1.25 -13.31 5.03
CA ILE A 577 -2.38 -12.43 4.72
C ILE A 577 -3.74 -13.09 5.00
N VAL A 578 -3.86 -14.40 4.74
CA VAL A 578 -5.05 -15.20 5.11
C VAL A 578 -5.22 -15.22 6.63
N GLY A 579 -4.15 -15.51 7.38
CA GLY A 579 -4.16 -15.53 8.84
C GLY A 579 -4.53 -14.17 9.44
N SER A 580 -3.95 -13.09 8.92
CA SER A 580 -4.24 -11.72 9.33
C SER A 580 -5.72 -11.36 9.12
N TYR A 581 -6.30 -11.65 7.95
CA TYR A 581 -7.71 -11.34 7.72
C TYR A 581 -8.66 -12.21 8.56
N LEU A 582 -8.39 -13.51 8.68
CA LEU A 582 -9.26 -14.42 9.42
C LEU A 582 -9.15 -14.27 10.93
N ALA A 583 -8.09 -13.62 11.42
CA ALA A 583 -8.05 -13.12 12.79
C ALA A 583 -9.17 -12.11 13.04
N GLU A 584 -9.53 -11.28 12.06
CA GLU A 584 -10.58 -10.27 12.22
C GLU A 584 -11.96 -10.81 11.82
N ALA A 585 -12.00 -11.77 10.88
CA ALA A 585 -13.23 -12.39 10.39
C ALA A 585 -13.14 -13.94 10.35
N PRO A 586 -13.19 -14.65 11.50
CA PRO A 586 -12.98 -16.12 11.56
C PRO A 586 -14.02 -16.95 10.79
N CYS A 587 -15.23 -16.41 10.66
CA CYS A 587 -16.31 -17.06 9.91
C CYS A 587 -16.19 -16.88 8.39
N ALA A 588 -15.34 -15.95 7.93
CA ALA A 588 -15.13 -15.72 6.52
C ALA A 588 -14.46 -16.93 5.86
N CYS A 589 -14.91 -17.28 4.65
CA CYS A 589 -14.36 -18.40 3.87
C CYS A 589 -14.31 -19.75 4.62
N ARG A 590 -15.13 -19.97 5.67
CA ARG A 590 -15.11 -21.16 6.54
C ARG A 590 -15.04 -22.49 5.78
N GLU A 591 -15.84 -22.63 4.72
CA GLU A 591 -15.85 -23.86 3.90
C GLU A 591 -14.51 -24.09 3.19
N LYS A 592 -13.90 -23.04 2.62
CA LYS A 592 -12.58 -23.16 1.98
C LYS A 592 -11.49 -23.48 3.01
N ILE A 593 -11.56 -22.90 4.20
CA ILE A 593 -10.57 -23.15 5.28
C ILE A 593 -10.70 -24.57 5.82
N LYS A 594 -11.92 -25.08 5.98
CA LYS A 594 -12.18 -26.40 6.55
C LYS A 594 -11.42 -27.52 5.85
N GLU A 595 -11.32 -27.46 4.53
CA GLU A 595 -10.65 -28.48 3.70
C GLU A 595 -9.14 -28.21 3.49
N ARG A 596 -8.68 -27.00 3.84
CA ARG A 596 -7.33 -26.51 3.52
C ARG A 596 -6.45 -26.28 4.76
N LEU A 597 -7.03 -26.20 5.96
CA LEU A 597 -6.30 -25.82 7.18
C LEU A 597 -5.05 -26.68 7.42
N GLY A 598 -5.15 -28.01 7.29
CA GLY A 598 -3.99 -28.89 7.44
C GLY A 598 -2.86 -28.60 6.44
N TYR A 599 -3.19 -28.16 5.22
CA TYR A 599 -2.20 -27.73 4.24
C TYR A 599 -1.60 -26.37 4.61
N LEU A 600 -2.42 -25.40 5.02
CA LEU A 600 -1.95 -24.06 5.42
C LEU A 600 -0.92 -24.14 6.55
N LEU A 601 -1.14 -25.02 7.53
CA LEU A 601 -0.21 -25.29 8.63
C LEU A 601 1.08 -26.02 8.21
N SER A 602 1.09 -26.60 7.01
CA SER A 602 2.23 -27.34 6.46
C SER A 602 3.11 -26.50 5.52
N VAL A 603 2.69 -25.28 5.19
CA VAL A 603 3.46 -24.35 4.34
C VAL A 603 4.70 -23.88 5.10
N GLU A 604 5.83 -23.84 4.39
CA GLU A 604 7.14 -23.43 4.89
C GLU A 604 7.73 -22.32 4.00
N GLY A 605 8.48 -21.39 4.58
CA GLY A 605 9.29 -20.43 3.82
C GLY A 605 10.40 -21.13 3.04
N GLU A 606 11.01 -20.45 2.07
CA GLU A 606 12.07 -21.03 1.22
C GLU A 606 13.32 -21.39 2.06
N ASP A 607 13.70 -20.50 2.98
CA ASP A 607 14.83 -20.67 3.89
C ASP A 607 14.45 -21.22 5.28
N GLU A 608 13.18 -21.61 5.49
CA GLU A 608 12.70 -22.01 6.82
C GLU A 608 13.12 -23.45 7.17
N SER A 609 13.82 -23.60 8.30
CA SER A 609 14.29 -24.91 8.80
C SER A 609 13.22 -25.70 9.57
N SER A 610 12.16 -25.04 10.06
CA SER A 610 11.08 -25.63 10.86
C SER A 610 9.73 -25.00 10.51
N ARG A 611 8.61 -25.70 10.72
CA ARG A 611 7.24 -25.26 10.37
C ARG A 611 6.66 -24.18 11.31
N SER A 612 7.42 -23.16 11.67
CA SER A 612 7.07 -22.23 12.74
C SER A 612 6.25 -21.03 12.26
N CYS A 613 6.58 -20.46 11.11
CA CYS A 613 6.04 -19.17 10.68
C CYS A 613 4.58 -19.28 10.24
N SER A 614 4.21 -20.29 9.44
CA SER A 614 2.82 -20.49 9.00
C SER A 614 1.86 -20.70 10.18
N VAL A 615 2.26 -21.51 11.16
CA VAL A 615 1.48 -21.73 12.39
C VAL A 615 1.37 -20.44 13.19
N THR A 616 2.47 -19.68 13.34
CA THR A 616 2.48 -18.39 14.05
C THR A 616 1.53 -17.38 13.41
N PHE A 617 1.50 -17.28 12.08
CA PHE A 617 0.61 -16.36 11.37
C PHE A 617 -0.87 -16.76 11.47
N LEU A 618 -1.17 -18.05 11.56
CA LEU A 618 -2.54 -18.55 11.73
C LEU A 618 -3.01 -18.54 13.18
N LEU A 619 -2.09 -18.41 14.14
CA LEU A 619 -2.36 -18.53 15.57
C LEU A 619 -3.48 -17.61 16.08
N PRO A 620 -3.58 -16.33 15.67
CA PRO A 620 -4.70 -15.48 16.09
C PRO A 620 -6.06 -16.02 15.63
N MET A 621 -6.14 -16.53 14.39
CA MET A 621 -7.36 -17.16 13.88
C MET A 621 -7.66 -18.47 14.63
N LEU A 622 -6.65 -19.31 14.87
CA LEU A 622 -6.79 -20.58 15.60
C LEU A 622 -7.31 -20.36 17.02
N CYS A 623 -6.78 -19.37 17.72
CA CYS A 623 -7.23 -18.97 19.05
C CYS A 623 -8.72 -18.60 19.02
N GLN A 624 -9.17 -17.87 18.00
CA GLN A 624 -10.57 -17.44 17.90
C GLN A 624 -11.54 -18.57 17.56
N ILE A 625 -11.17 -19.50 16.67
CA ILE A 625 -12.05 -20.63 16.32
C ILE A 625 -12.15 -21.64 17.47
N THR A 626 -11.09 -21.81 18.28
CA THR A 626 -11.11 -22.72 19.44
C THR A 626 -11.98 -22.23 20.59
N MET A 627 -12.51 -21.01 20.50
CA MET A 627 -13.53 -20.52 21.44
C MET A 627 -14.85 -21.30 21.35
N ASP A 628 -15.17 -21.93 20.21
CA ASP A 628 -16.39 -22.71 20.03
C ASP A 628 -16.13 -24.20 19.70
N ASP A 629 -17.12 -25.05 19.97
CA ASP A 629 -16.98 -26.50 19.84
C ASP A 629 -16.74 -26.94 18.39
N ASP A 630 -17.35 -26.26 17.42
CA ASP A 630 -17.20 -26.62 16.01
C ASP A 630 -15.81 -26.26 15.47
N GLY A 631 -15.25 -25.14 15.94
CA GLY A 631 -13.89 -24.72 15.65
C GLY A 631 -12.87 -25.63 16.33
N CYS A 632 -13.12 -26.12 17.55
CA CYS A 632 -12.29 -27.17 18.14
C CYS A 632 -12.33 -28.49 17.35
N LYS A 633 -13.49 -28.91 16.82
CA LYS A 633 -13.55 -30.09 15.92
C LYS A 633 -12.75 -29.87 14.64
N LEU A 634 -12.82 -28.67 14.07
CA LEU A 634 -12.05 -28.30 12.88
C LEU A 634 -10.54 -28.34 13.17
N PHE A 635 -10.15 -27.79 14.32
CA PHE A 635 -8.78 -27.73 14.82
C PHE A 635 -8.18 -29.14 14.98
N ASP A 636 -8.92 -30.05 15.61
CA ASP A 636 -8.53 -31.44 15.79
C ASP A 636 -8.42 -32.20 14.46
N SER A 637 -9.47 -32.13 13.62
CA SER A 637 -9.55 -32.86 12.35
C SER A 637 -8.42 -32.54 11.36
N ASN A 638 -7.72 -31.42 11.54
CA ASN A 638 -6.63 -30.97 10.70
C ASN A 638 -5.24 -31.14 11.34
N GLY A 639 -5.14 -31.77 12.51
CA GLY A 639 -3.88 -31.94 13.23
C GLY A 639 -3.28 -30.63 13.75
N ALA A 640 -4.11 -29.58 13.89
CA ALA A 640 -3.63 -28.25 14.27
C ALA A 640 -3.11 -28.21 15.71
N PHE A 641 -3.64 -29.03 16.62
CA PHE A 641 -3.16 -29.13 18.00
C PHE A 641 -1.66 -29.47 18.06
N GLY A 642 -1.24 -30.54 17.36
CA GLY A 642 0.17 -30.93 17.32
C GLY A 642 1.06 -29.85 16.71
N ALA A 643 0.59 -29.19 15.65
CA ALA A 643 1.31 -28.08 15.01
C ALA A 643 1.49 -26.88 15.96
N VAL A 644 0.46 -26.50 16.71
CA VAL A 644 0.53 -25.41 17.70
C VAL A 644 1.45 -25.78 18.87
N VAL A 645 1.43 -27.03 19.33
CA VAL A 645 2.35 -27.49 20.38
C VAL A 645 3.81 -27.45 19.91
N ASP A 646 4.11 -27.99 18.73
CA ASP A 646 5.47 -27.93 18.17
C ASP A 646 5.93 -26.47 17.96
N CYS A 647 5.02 -25.58 17.54
CA CYS A 647 5.27 -24.15 17.43
C CYS A 647 5.57 -23.50 18.79
N LEU A 648 4.76 -23.78 19.82
CA LEU A 648 4.98 -23.28 21.18
C LEU A 648 6.36 -23.67 21.71
N ILE A 649 6.76 -24.94 21.52
CA ILE A 649 8.06 -25.44 21.95
C ILE A 649 9.19 -24.69 21.24
N SER A 650 9.06 -24.47 19.93
CA SER A 650 10.03 -23.70 19.14
C SER A 650 10.15 -22.25 19.64
N LEU A 651 9.03 -21.60 19.97
CA LEU A 651 9.00 -20.24 20.51
C LEU A 651 9.66 -20.16 21.90
N ILE A 652 9.37 -21.12 22.78
CA ILE A 652 10.00 -21.20 24.12
C ILE A 652 11.52 -21.42 23.99
N GLN A 653 11.98 -22.27 23.08
CA GLN A 653 13.41 -22.48 22.85
C GLN A 653 14.09 -21.23 22.28
N SER A 654 13.43 -20.53 21.37
CA SER A 654 13.97 -19.31 20.71
C SER A 654 14.03 -18.11 21.67
N SER A 655 13.02 -17.94 22.54
CA SER A 655 12.96 -16.87 23.55
C SER A 655 14.08 -16.94 24.60
N ARG A 656 14.77 -18.09 24.76
CA ARG A 656 15.99 -18.19 25.58
C ARG A 656 17.19 -17.47 24.96
N SER A 657 17.14 -17.14 23.67
CA SER A 657 18.26 -16.56 22.90
C SER A 657 18.00 -15.14 22.37
N ARG A 658 16.74 -14.71 22.28
CA ARG A 658 16.32 -13.40 21.74
C ARG A 658 15.17 -12.80 22.56
N SER A 659 15.10 -11.48 22.62
CA SER A 659 13.99 -10.71 23.20
C SER A 659 12.75 -10.71 22.26
N GLU A 660 12.21 -11.89 21.94
CA GLU A 660 11.02 -12.01 21.08
C GLU A 660 9.70 -12.14 21.88
N ASP A 661 8.62 -11.67 21.26
CA ASP A 661 7.29 -11.34 21.82
C ASP A 661 6.65 -12.44 22.69
N GLY A 662 6.61 -12.20 24.01
CA GLY A 662 5.82 -13.01 24.94
C GLY A 662 4.35 -13.13 24.54
N ARG A 663 3.81 -12.15 23.80
CA ARG A 663 2.43 -12.16 23.27
C ARG A 663 2.11 -13.37 22.40
N THR A 664 3.04 -13.80 21.54
CA THR A 664 2.83 -14.95 20.65
C THR A 664 2.82 -16.26 21.44
N ILE A 665 3.66 -16.36 22.48
CA ILE A 665 3.67 -17.51 23.38
C ILE A 665 2.35 -17.60 24.15
N PHE A 666 1.86 -16.47 24.68
CA PHE A 666 0.54 -16.41 25.32
C PHE A 666 -0.58 -16.85 24.39
N LEU A 667 -0.60 -16.36 23.15
CA LEU A 667 -1.62 -16.74 22.18
C LEU A 667 -1.60 -18.24 21.84
N ALA A 668 -0.42 -18.86 21.82
CA ALA A 668 -0.29 -20.31 21.64
C ALA A 668 -0.81 -21.07 22.85
N CYS A 669 -0.47 -20.60 24.05
CA CYS A 669 -1.00 -21.13 25.30
C CYS A 669 -2.52 -21.00 25.38
N ASP A 670 -3.10 -19.85 25.02
CA ASP A 670 -4.55 -19.61 24.99
C ASP A 670 -5.24 -20.58 24.01
N THR A 671 -4.67 -20.75 22.82
CA THR A 671 -5.19 -21.70 21.82
C THR A 671 -5.21 -23.14 22.36
N ILE A 672 -4.13 -23.56 23.03
CA ILE A 672 -4.02 -24.88 23.66
C ILE A 672 -5.02 -24.99 24.82
N LEU A 673 -5.11 -23.98 25.67
CA LEU A 673 -5.99 -23.95 26.84
C LEU A 673 -7.46 -24.04 26.42
N ASN A 674 -7.90 -23.24 25.44
CA ASN A 674 -9.25 -23.25 24.88
C ASN A 674 -9.66 -24.64 24.41
N PHE A 675 -8.73 -25.34 23.74
CA PHE A 675 -8.95 -26.69 23.25
C PHE A 675 -9.00 -27.73 24.38
N LEU A 676 -8.05 -27.67 25.33
CA LEU A 676 -7.98 -28.60 26.46
C LEU A 676 -9.19 -28.51 27.38
N LEU A 677 -9.72 -27.30 27.62
CA LEU A 677 -10.93 -27.09 28.43
C LEU A 677 -12.18 -27.77 27.83
N LYS A 678 -12.21 -27.97 26.51
CA LYS A 678 -13.34 -28.60 25.79
C LYS A 678 -13.11 -30.07 25.44
N ARG A 679 -11.97 -30.66 25.81
CA ARG A 679 -11.54 -32.01 25.36
C ARG A 679 -12.55 -33.11 25.67
N GLU A 680 -13.19 -33.06 26.85
CA GLU A 680 -14.09 -34.11 27.32
C GLU A 680 -15.39 -34.13 26.51
N GLN A 681 -15.85 -32.96 26.07
CA GLN A 681 -17.03 -32.82 25.21
C GLN A 681 -16.75 -33.33 23.79
N LEU A 682 -15.48 -33.24 23.35
CA LEU A 682 -15.02 -33.60 22.01
C LEU A 682 -14.53 -35.05 21.89
N HIS A 683 -14.47 -35.80 23.01
CA HIS A 683 -13.92 -37.18 23.06
C HIS A 683 -12.50 -37.29 22.48
N PHE A 684 -11.70 -36.24 22.66
CA PHE A 684 -10.33 -36.18 22.14
C PHE A 684 -9.32 -36.78 23.13
N TYR A 685 -8.38 -37.58 22.61
CA TYR A 685 -7.30 -38.19 23.39
C TYR A 685 -5.95 -37.57 23.03
N LEU A 686 -5.25 -37.07 24.04
CA LEU A 686 -3.89 -36.57 23.90
C LEU A 686 -2.92 -37.72 23.63
N ASP A 687 -2.11 -37.62 22.58
CA ASP A 687 -1.06 -38.59 22.33
C ASP A 687 0.05 -38.47 23.38
N SER A 688 0.61 -39.62 23.76
CA SER A 688 1.63 -39.73 24.81
C SER A 688 2.83 -38.81 24.60
N ARG A 689 3.23 -38.60 23.34
CA ARG A 689 4.40 -37.78 22.99
C ARG A 689 4.11 -36.30 23.19
N THR A 690 2.95 -35.82 22.77
CA THR A 690 2.54 -34.42 22.96
C THR A 690 2.37 -34.07 24.43
N VAL A 691 1.80 -34.98 25.24
CA VAL A 691 1.73 -34.85 26.71
C VAL A 691 3.12 -34.61 27.29
N VAL A 692 4.08 -35.49 26.98
CA VAL A 692 5.45 -35.40 27.50
C VAL A 692 6.12 -34.10 27.03
N LYS A 693 6.04 -33.77 25.74
CA LYS A 693 6.62 -32.54 25.18
C LYS A 693 6.11 -31.27 25.88
N LEU A 694 4.81 -31.15 26.11
CA LEU A 694 4.21 -30.00 26.81
C LEU A 694 4.67 -29.91 28.26
N LEU A 695 4.67 -31.04 28.97
CA LEU A 695 5.10 -31.11 30.37
C LEU A 695 6.61 -30.85 30.54
N LEU A 696 7.42 -30.98 29.49
CA LEU A 696 8.83 -30.57 29.49
C LEU A 696 9.00 -29.09 29.16
N ALA A 697 8.29 -28.59 28.15
CA ALA A 697 8.48 -27.24 27.64
C ALA A 697 7.93 -26.14 28.55
N LEU A 698 6.75 -26.33 29.15
CA LEU A 698 6.09 -25.32 29.98
C LEU A 698 6.87 -24.99 31.27
N PRO A 699 7.38 -25.97 32.04
CA PRO A 699 8.25 -25.65 33.17
C PRO A 699 9.53 -24.92 32.74
N CYS A 700 10.14 -25.35 31.63
CA CYS A 700 11.33 -24.69 31.06
C CYS A 700 11.09 -23.21 30.71
N TRP A 701 9.87 -22.85 30.30
CA TRP A 701 9.47 -21.45 30.05
C TRP A 701 9.41 -20.62 31.34
N THR A 702 9.07 -21.25 32.46
CA THR A 702 8.86 -20.58 33.76
C THR A 702 10.09 -20.51 34.67
N GLU A 703 11.19 -21.18 34.33
CA GLU A 703 12.40 -21.30 35.18
C GLU A 703 12.98 -19.93 35.61
N SER A 704 12.94 -18.94 34.72
CA SER A 704 13.42 -17.57 34.97
C SER A 704 12.33 -16.51 34.98
N ALA A 705 11.06 -16.90 34.82
CA ALA A 705 9.94 -15.96 34.75
C ALA A 705 9.54 -15.49 36.16
N SER A 706 9.56 -14.18 36.39
CA SER A 706 9.02 -13.54 37.60
C SER A 706 7.57 -13.11 37.45
N ASP A 707 7.04 -13.09 36.22
CA ASP A 707 5.69 -12.68 35.90
C ASP A 707 4.66 -13.75 36.37
N PRO A 708 3.75 -13.41 37.31
CA PRO A 708 2.70 -14.32 37.75
C PRO A 708 1.83 -14.87 36.62
N SER A 709 1.57 -14.08 35.57
CA SER A 709 0.72 -14.50 34.45
C SER A 709 1.31 -15.67 33.66
N VAL A 710 2.64 -15.67 33.47
CA VAL A 710 3.38 -16.76 32.81
C VAL A 710 3.31 -18.04 33.64
N ILE A 711 3.50 -17.92 34.96
CA ILE A 711 3.45 -19.04 35.91
C ILE A 711 2.03 -19.64 35.92
N MET A 712 1.00 -18.80 36.02
CA MET A 712 -0.39 -19.24 36.05
C MET A 712 -0.79 -19.93 34.74
N MET A 713 -0.51 -19.33 33.59
CA MET A 713 -0.83 -19.90 32.28
C MET A 713 -0.19 -21.27 32.08
N ALA A 714 1.12 -21.38 32.33
CA ALA A 714 1.83 -22.65 32.22
C ALA A 714 1.27 -23.72 33.18
N SER A 715 0.97 -23.33 34.42
CA SER A 715 0.43 -24.23 35.44
C SER A 715 -0.98 -24.70 35.12
N SER A 716 -1.84 -23.86 34.54
CA SER A 716 -3.20 -24.24 34.11
C SER A 716 -3.15 -25.29 33.00
N ILE A 717 -2.30 -25.11 31.98
CA ILE A 717 -2.13 -26.10 30.92
C ILE A 717 -1.54 -27.41 31.48
N CYS A 718 -0.49 -27.33 32.30
CA CYS A 718 0.07 -28.51 32.98
C CYS A 718 -1.00 -29.23 33.81
N SER A 719 -1.83 -28.51 34.57
CA SER A 719 -2.88 -29.10 35.41
C SER A 719 -3.92 -29.86 34.60
N LEU A 720 -4.35 -29.33 33.46
CA LEU A 720 -5.27 -30.03 32.56
C LEU A 720 -4.61 -31.27 31.97
N VAL A 721 -3.39 -31.16 31.45
CA VAL A 721 -2.65 -32.28 30.84
C VAL A 721 -2.37 -33.40 31.84
N LEU A 722 -1.97 -33.07 33.08
CA LEU A 722 -1.76 -34.04 34.15
C LEU A 722 -3.03 -34.82 34.50
N GLY A 723 -4.19 -34.18 34.40
CA GLY A 723 -5.49 -34.84 34.57
C GLY A 723 -5.69 -36.05 33.65
N SER A 724 -5.02 -36.11 32.51
CA SER A 724 -5.11 -37.20 31.52
C SER A 724 -4.01 -38.25 31.61
N THR A 725 -3.08 -38.16 32.58
CA THR A 725 -1.94 -39.08 32.70
C THR A 725 -1.73 -39.54 34.15
N SER A 726 -0.64 -40.26 34.43
CA SER A 726 -0.23 -40.69 35.77
C SER A 726 1.29 -40.64 35.93
N GLU A 727 1.77 -40.61 37.17
CA GLU A 727 3.22 -40.57 37.45
C GLU A 727 3.94 -41.80 36.86
N GLU A 728 3.36 -43.00 37.03
CA GLU A 728 3.90 -44.23 36.45
C GLU A 728 3.99 -44.19 34.93
N PHE A 729 3.00 -43.59 34.27
CA PHE A 729 2.98 -43.49 32.82
C PHE A 729 4.07 -42.56 32.30
N LEU A 730 4.26 -41.41 32.94
CA LEU A 730 5.30 -40.45 32.56
C LEU A 730 6.70 -41.02 32.78
N LEU A 731 6.97 -41.68 33.92
CA LEU A 731 8.28 -42.25 34.23
C LEU A 731 8.68 -43.44 33.34
N ARG A 732 7.72 -44.08 32.67
CA ARG A 732 8.01 -45.11 31.65
C ARG A 732 8.44 -44.53 30.31
N HIS A 733 8.27 -43.22 30.10
CA HIS A 733 8.63 -42.58 28.84
C HIS A 733 10.13 -42.23 28.81
N PRO A 734 10.88 -42.58 27.75
CA PRO A 734 12.34 -42.46 27.72
C PRO A 734 12.85 -41.02 27.83
N GLU A 735 12.05 -40.03 27.41
CA GLU A 735 12.40 -38.60 27.45
C GLU A 735 12.01 -37.92 28.79
N PHE A 736 11.44 -38.66 29.75
CA PHE A 736 10.90 -38.08 30.99
C PHE A 736 11.49 -38.76 32.23
N ASN A 737 12.15 -37.97 33.10
CA ASN A 737 12.83 -38.46 34.29
C ASN A 737 12.32 -37.81 35.59
N SER A 738 12.88 -38.21 36.73
CA SER A 738 12.54 -37.67 38.05
C SER A 738 12.86 -36.19 38.21
N ASP A 739 13.88 -35.68 37.53
CA ASP A 739 14.23 -34.26 37.58
C ASP A 739 13.16 -33.40 36.91
N ASN A 740 12.58 -33.88 35.81
CA ASN A 740 11.47 -33.23 35.13
C ASN A 740 10.22 -33.16 36.04
N LEU A 741 9.92 -34.24 36.79
CA LEU A 741 8.86 -34.22 37.81
C LEU A 741 9.12 -33.18 38.89
N ASN A 742 10.36 -33.05 39.36
CA ASN A 742 10.73 -32.06 40.37
C ASN A 742 10.54 -30.63 39.84
N THR A 743 10.90 -30.36 38.59
CA THR A 743 10.68 -29.04 37.96
C THR A 743 9.19 -28.74 37.81
N LEU A 744 8.39 -29.75 37.44
CA LEU A 744 6.93 -29.65 37.37
C LEU A 744 6.31 -29.35 38.74
N ALA A 745 6.76 -30.06 39.78
CA ALA A 745 6.30 -29.87 41.15
C ALA A 745 6.62 -28.46 41.67
N LYS A 746 7.81 -27.93 41.35
CA LYS A 746 8.18 -26.55 41.66
C LYS A 746 7.26 -25.54 40.97
N LEU A 747 6.91 -25.76 39.70
CA LEU A 747 5.98 -24.90 38.96
C LEU A 747 4.60 -24.89 39.64
N ILE A 748 4.01 -26.06 39.89
CA ILE A 748 2.70 -26.16 40.55
C ILE A 748 2.73 -25.52 41.95
N LYS A 749 3.77 -25.80 42.75
CA LYS A 749 3.96 -25.16 44.06
C LYS A 749 4.01 -23.64 43.97
N ARG A 750 4.79 -23.09 43.03
CA ARG A 750 4.88 -21.64 42.80
C ARG A 750 3.51 -21.06 42.46
N SER A 751 2.75 -21.67 41.57
CA SER A 751 1.41 -21.19 41.20
C SER A 751 0.41 -21.16 42.38
N LEU A 752 0.50 -22.12 43.30
CA LEU A 752 -0.35 -22.18 44.50
C LEU A 752 0.09 -21.23 45.61
N ILE A 753 1.37 -20.82 45.63
CA ILE A 753 1.91 -19.84 46.61
C ILE A 753 1.66 -18.41 46.15
N THR A 754 1.86 -18.11 44.86
CA THR A 754 1.67 -16.76 44.30
C THR A 754 0.25 -16.23 44.56
N SER A 755 -0.76 -17.11 44.67
CA SER A 755 -2.13 -16.73 45.03
C SER A 755 -2.37 -16.32 46.49
N ASN A 756 -1.43 -16.60 47.41
CA ASN A 756 -1.58 -16.29 48.83
C ASN A 756 -0.95 -14.95 49.24
N GLN A 757 -0.23 -14.25 48.34
CA GLN A 757 0.58 -13.07 48.70
C GLN A 757 0.15 -11.72 48.08
N ASP A 758 -0.83 -11.64 47.18
CA ASP A 758 -1.23 -10.35 46.60
C ASP A 758 -2.37 -9.66 47.38
N HIS A 759 -1.99 -8.69 48.21
CA HIS A 759 -2.86 -7.60 48.64
C HIS A 759 -2.81 -6.49 47.56
N MET A 760 -3.93 -6.35 46.82
CA MET A 760 -4.47 -5.19 46.07
C MET A 760 -3.51 -4.09 45.56
N PRO A 761 -3.53 -3.85 44.24
CA PRO A 761 -3.85 -2.52 43.71
C PRO A 761 -4.98 -2.52 42.66
N ASP A 762 -5.86 -1.51 42.77
CA ASP A 762 -7.12 -1.16 42.07
C ASP A 762 -7.20 -1.24 40.51
N ASP A 763 -6.69 -2.27 39.83
CA ASP A 763 -6.86 -2.45 38.36
C ASP A 763 -7.79 -3.63 38.00
N SER A 764 -9.10 -3.35 38.14
CA SER A 764 -10.27 -4.23 37.97
C SER A 764 -10.40 -5.09 36.70
N ASN A 765 -9.50 -5.01 35.71
CA ASN A 765 -9.55 -5.82 34.49
C ASN A 765 -8.54 -6.99 34.47
N SER A 766 -7.44 -6.95 35.25
CA SER A 766 -6.42 -8.03 35.27
C SER A 766 -6.73 -9.13 36.31
N GLU A 767 -7.64 -8.84 37.23
CA GLU A 767 -7.97 -9.68 38.38
C GLU A 767 -8.88 -10.88 38.02
N ALA A 768 -9.71 -10.76 36.98
CA ALA A 768 -10.69 -11.79 36.61
C ALA A 768 -10.05 -13.00 35.88
N GLY A 769 -9.18 -12.74 34.90
CA GLY A 769 -8.51 -13.81 34.13
C GLY A 769 -7.55 -14.65 34.97
N GLN A 770 -6.84 -14.01 35.92
CA GLN A 770 -5.97 -14.72 36.86
C GLN A 770 -6.75 -15.59 37.86
N ALA A 771 -7.95 -15.16 38.28
CA ALA A 771 -8.82 -15.93 39.17
C ALA A 771 -9.36 -17.22 38.52
N ASP A 772 -9.69 -17.18 37.22
CA ASP A 772 -10.17 -18.36 36.48
C ASP A 772 -9.05 -19.37 36.22
N LEU A 773 -7.86 -18.91 35.82
CA LEU A 773 -6.68 -19.76 35.68
C LEU A 773 -6.31 -20.45 37.00
N HIS A 774 -6.49 -19.74 38.12
CA HIS A 774 -6.26 -20.27 39.47
C HIS A 774 -7.24 -21.37 39.83
N GLN A 775 -8.53 -21.20 39.54
CA GLN A 775 -9.53 -22.25 39.72
C GLN A 775 -9.20 -23.51 38.90
N ILE A 776 -8.69 -23.36 37.67
CA ILE A 776 -8.24 -24.50 36.85
C ILE A 776 -7.09 -25.25 37.54
N VAL A 777 -6.12 -24.53 38.13
CA VAL A 777 -4.99 -25.16 38.83
C VAL A 777 -5.46 -25.87 40.10
N ILE A 778 -6.28 -25.25 40.94
CA ILE A 778 -6.76 -25.85 42.20
C ILE A 778 -7.64 -27.08 41.93
N SER A 779 -8.63 -26.94 41.04
CA SER A 779 -9.53 -28.04 40.69
C SER A 779 -8.75 -29.19 40.03
N GLY A 780 -7.82 -28.85 39.13
CA GLY A 780 -6.87 -29.79 38.53
C GLY A 780 -6.10 -30.55 39.59
N TYR A 781 -5.31 -29.85 40.42
CA TYR A 781 -4.49 -30.45 41.47
C TYR A 781 -5.31 -31.38 42.38
N SER A 782 -6.49 -30.95 42.82
CA SER A 782 -7.38 -31.76 43.66
C SER A 782 -7.84 -33.04 42.96
N SER A 783 -8.02 -33.02 41.63
CA SER A 783 -8.48 -34.17 40.84
C SER A 783 -7.41 -35.21 40.53
N TRP A 784 -6.13 -34.83 40.48
CA TRP A 784 -5.04 -35.74 40.05
C TRP A 784 -3.91 -35.91 41.05
N SER A 785 -3.79 -35.12 42.12
CA SER A 785 -2.67 -35.16 43.07
C SER A 785 -2.37 -36.56 43.62
N ASP A 786 -3.39 -37.37 43.91
CA ASP A 786 -3.22 -38.74 44.39
C ASP A 786 -2.56 -39.69 43.37
N ARG A 787 -2.64 -39.37 42.07
CA ARG A 787 -1.94 -40.10 40.99
C ARG A 787 -0.47 -39.68 40.84
N PHE A 788 -0.03 -38.64 41.55
CA PHE A 788 1.31 -38.06 41.48
C PHE A 788 1.92 -37.82 42.87
N PRO A 789 2.26 -38.90 43.62
CA PRO A 789 2.79 -38.80 44.98
C PRO A 789 4.03 -37.92 45.12
N LEU A 790 4.94 -37.89 44.15
CA LEU A 790 6.14 -37.03 44.22
C LEU A 790 5.79 -35.54 44.13
N ILE A 791 4.85 -35.19 43.26
CA ILE A 791 4.36 -33.80 43.14
C ILE A 791 3.62 -33.41 44.41
N LYS A 792 2.74 -34.28 44.92
CA LYS A 792 1.97 -34.04 46.14
C LYS A 792 2.88 -33.77 47.34
N GLN A 793 3.90 -34.61 47.54
CA GLN A 793 4.88 -34.44 48.61
C GLN A 793 5.63 -33.10 48.52
N ALA A 794 6.01 -32.67 47.31
CA ALA A 794 6.76 -31.43 47.12
C ALA A 794 5.89 -30.17 47.27
N VAL A 795 4.59 -30.25 46.97
CA VAL A 795 3.63 -29.14 47.11
C VAL A 795 3.16 -28.99 48.56
N GLU A 796 2.85 -30.10 49.25
CA GLU A 796 2.34 -30.11 50.63
C GLU A 796 3.43 -30.04 51.71
N GLY A 797 4.66 -30.45 51.38
CA GLY A 797 5.85 -30.31 52.24
C GLY A 797 6.56 -28.98 52.02
#